data_AF-A0AAD5I587-F1
#
_entry.id   AF-A0AAD5I587-F1
#
_cell.length_a   1.000
_cell.length_b   1.000
_cell.length_c   1.000
_cell.angle_alpha   90.00
_cell.angle_beta   90.00
_cell.angle_gamma   90.00
#
_symmetry.space_group_name_H-M   'P 1'
#
loop_
_entity.id
_entity.type
_entity.pdbx_description
1 polymer ?
#
loop_
_entity_poly.entity_id
_entity_poly.type
_entity_poly.pdbx_seq_one_letter_code
_entity_poly.pdbx_strand_id
1 'polypeptide(L)'
;MEPSSHQLIFLKNPSGLSAMILLLLGVLNSVMPEICGSILYDDSAQDIWKDLSDRFSQTNAPKIYQLKRSISSSNQSLRSNKTMPRKEKVPNQFSNHFPNQFSNSKPYGSTYRNGKPHLYCDHCKTVGHYKETYYKIHGYPLKNFHANAILVGPVPNSAAPLTFTMDQYSKLLSMIDSNSIAPQANLTEKREDSSVNYRHFVLTNLLFVYGEDMAETKNLTRIGLAGLAVMGQNLALNIAEKGFPISVYNRTTSRVDETVERAKQEGDLPLFGYHDPEAFVQSIQKPRVIIMLVKAGAPVDQTIKTLSAYMEKGDCIIDGGNEWYENTERREKAAAELGLLYLGMGVSGGEEGARKGPSMMPGGSIEAYKYIEDILLKVAAQVPDSGPCVTYIGEGGSGNFVKMVHNGIEYGDMQLIAEAYDVLKSVGKLTNEELHSVFSEWNKGELLSFLVEITADIFGIKDDKGDGYLVDKVLDKTGMKGTGKWTVQQAADLSVAGPTIASSLDARFLSGLKEERVEAARVFKSGGFGDILSDQAVDKKKLIDDVRQALYASKICSYAQGMNLIRAKSVEKGWDLKLGELARIWKGGCIIRAVFLDRIKKAYDRNSDLANLLVDPEFAKEIIDRQSAWRRVVCLAINSGISTPGMSSSLAYFDSYRRERLPANLVQAQRDYFGAHTYERVDMEGSFHTEWFKIAKQLTN
;
A
#
# COMPACT_ATOMS: atom_id res chain seq x y z
N MET A 1 43.97 -25.29 -70.44
CA MET A 1 42.99 -26.13 -69.71
C MET A 1 42.14 -25.18 -68.91
N GLU A 2 40.88 -25.08 -69.33
CA GLU A 2 39.86 -24.13 -68.85
C GLU A 2 39.35 -24.44 -67.42
N PRO A 3 38.69 -23.47 -66.78
CA PRO A 3 37.86 -23.66 -65.59
C PRO A 3 36.36 -23.79 -65.94
N SER A 4 35.65 -24.68 -65.24
CA SER A 4 34.18 -24.75 -65.14
C SER A 4 33.86 -25.51 -63.84
N SER A 5 32.81 -25.27 -63.05
CA SER A 5 31.61 -24.44 -63.18
C SER A 5 30.94 -24.36 -61.80
N HIS A 6 30.32 -23.23 -61.48
CA HIS A 6 29.40 -23.01 -60.36
C HIS A 6 28.17 -23.93 -60.43
N GLN A 7 27.68 -24.39 -59.27
CA GLN A 7 26.26 -24.70 -59.07
C GLN A 7 25.71 -23.86 -57.92
N LEU A 8 24.84 -22.91 -58.29
CA LEU A 8 23.91 -22.24 -57.40
C LEU A 8 22.84 -23.24 -56.94
N ILE A 9 22.56 -23.27 -55.63
CA ILE A 9 21.30 -23.81 -55.11
C ILE A 9 20.36 -22.62 -54.91
N PHE A 10 19.29 -22.57 -55.71
CA PHE A 10 18.16 -21.67 -55.55
C PHE A 10 17.26 -22.15 -54.40
N LEU A 11 17.12 -21.35 -53.34
CA LEU A 11 15.98 -21.47 -52.42
C LEU A 11 14.81 -20.65 -53.00
N LYS A 12 13.74 -21.36 -53.36
CA LYS A 12 12.44 -20.79 -53.71
C LYS A 12 11.80 -20.19 -52.45
N ASN A 13 11.36 -18.93 -52.56
CA ASN A 13 10.72 -18.05 -51.56
C ASN A 13 11.62 -17.42 -50.48
N PRO A 14 12.05 -16.16 -50.66
CA PRO A 14 12.65 -15.38 -49.58
C PRO A 14 11.54 -14.66 -48.80
N SER A 15 11.18 -15.17 -47.62
CA SER A 15 10.73 -14.29 -46.54
C SER A 15 11.93 -13.42 -46.11
N GLY A 16 11.68 -12.16 -45.72
CA GLY A 16 12.70 -11.12 -45.47
C GLY A 16 13.86 -11.50 -44.53
N LEU A 17 13.72 -12.58 -43.77
CA LEU A 17 14.76 -13.18 -42.93
C LEU A 17 16.02 -13.61 -43.73
N SER A 18 15.85 -14.09 -44.97
CA SER A 18 16.98 -14.65 -45.76
C SER A 18 17.96 -13.57 -46.25
N ALA A 19 17.46 -12.37 -46.57
CA ALA A 19 18.30 -11.23 -46.97
C ALA A 19 19.04 -10.63 -45.77
N MET A 20 18.40 -10.63 -44.60
CA MET A 20 18.99 -10.15 -43.34
C MET A 20 20.15 -11.03 -42.88
N ILE A 21 20.02 -12.35 -43.01
CA ILE A 21 21.07 -13.33 -42.70
C ILE A 21 22.27 -13.16 -43.65
N LEU A 22 22.04 -12.95 -44.96
CA LEU A 22 23.11 -12.70 -45.93
C LEU A 22 23.87 -11.39 -45.67
N LEU A 23 23.18 -10.34 -45.22
CA LEU A 23 23.80 -9.06 -44.86
C LEU A 23 24.62 -9.17 -43.56
N LEU A 24 24.07 -9.86 -42.55
CA LEU A 24 24.77 -10.17 -41.29
C LEU A 24 25.98 -11.07 -41.52
N LEU A 25 25.88 -12.07 -42.40
CA LEU A 25 26.99 -12.91 -42.83
C LEU A 25 28.08 -12.09 -43.52
N GLY A 26 27.73 -11.13 -44.38
CA GLY A 26 28.70 -10.22 -45.01
C GLY A 26 29.46 -9.36 -44.00
N VAL A 27 28.75 -8.81 -43.01
CA VAL A 27 29.34 -8.00 -41.94
C VAL A 27 30.21 -8.85 -41.00
N LEU A 28 29.74 -10.04 -40.59
CA LEU A 28 30.47 -10.95 -39.70
C LEU A 28 31.72 -11.54 -40.37
N ASN A 29 31.63 -11.91 -41.66
CA ASN A 29 32.74 -12.43 -42.45
C ASN A 29 33.89 -11.41 -42.61
N SER A 30 33.58 -10.11 -42.50
CA SER A 30 34.59 -9.03 -42.55
C SER A 30 35.27 -8.72 -41.21
N VAL A 31 34.69 -9.18 -40.09
CA VAL A 31 35.16 -8.80 -38.74
C VAL A 31 35.71 -9.99 -37.96
N MET A 32 35.16 -11.21 -38.08
CA MET A 32 35.62 -12.41 -37.35
C MET A 32 35.29 -13.73 -38.11
N PRO A 33 36.25 -14.33 -38.83
CA PRO A 33 36.02 -15.56 -39.62
C PRO A 33 35.59 -16.79 -38.81
N GLU A 34 35.91 -16.81 -37.51
CA GLU A 34 35.66 -17.94 -36.59
C GLU A 34 34.18 -18.10 -36.21
N ILE A 35 33.34 -17.09 -36.44
CA ILE A 35 31.91 -17.07 -36.08
C ILE A 35 31.03 -17.69 -37.17
N CYS A 36 31.50 -17.75 -38.43
CA CYS A 36 30.71 -18.27 -39.55
C CYS A 36 30.35 -19.76 -39.40
N GLY A 37 31.11 -20.54 -38.62
CA GLY A 37 30.88 -21.96 -38.43
C GLY A 37 29.65 -22.31 -37.59
N SER A 38 29.20 -21.45 -36.66
CA SER A 38 28.03 -21.72 -35.80
C SER A 38 26.71 -21.33 -36.47
N ILE A 39 26.71 -20.27 -37.28
CA ILE A 39 25.52 -19.77 -37.99
C ILE A 39 24.97 -20.77 -39.02
N LEU A 40 25.81 -21.70 -39.49
CA LEU A 40 25.41 -22.71 -40.48
C LEU A 40 24.57 -23.87 -39.89
N TYR A 41 24.47 -23.99 -38.56
CA TYR A 41 23.82 -25.14 -37.91
C TYR A 41 22.66 -24.77 -36.97
N ASP A 42 22.37 -23.49 -36.79
CA ASP A 42 21.33 -23.00 -35.87
C ASP A 42 20.14 -22.39 -36.64
N ASP A 43 18.92 -22.85 -36.31
CA ASP A 43 17.71 -22.54 -37.07
C ASP A 43 17.00 -21.23 -36.62
N SER A 44 17.48 -20.56 -35.56
CA SER A 44 16.85 -19.33 -35.04
C SER A 44 17.85 -18.29 -34.51
N ALA A 45 17.46 -17.01 -34.60
CA ALA A 45 18.26 -15.89 -34.11
C ALA A 45 18.46 -15.91 -32.58
N GLN A 46 17.54 -16.55 -31.85
CA GLN A 46 17.62 -16.72 -30.40
C GLN A 46 18.70 -17.75 -30.02
N ASP A 47 18.85 -18.81 -30.81
CA ASP A 47 19.87 -19.85 -30.60
C ASP A 47 21.26 -19.33 -30.95
N ILE A 48 21.39 -18.57 -32.05
CA ILE A 48 22.64 -17.88 -32.42
C ILE A 48 23.07 -16.90 -31.30
N TRP A 49 22.14 -16.13 -30.73
CA TRP A 49 22.45 -15.20 -29.65
C TRP A 49 22.88 -15.92 -28.36
N LYS A 50 22.27 -17.08 -28.08
CA LYS A 50 22.62 -17.90 -26.92
C LYS A 50 24.02 -18.52 -27.05
N ASP A 51 24.35 -19.08 -28.22
CA ASP A 51 25.69 -19.61 -28.51
C ASP A 51 26.78 -18.53 -28.43
N LEU A 52 26.51 -17.34 -28.99
CA LEU A 52 27.43 -16.19 -28.90
C LEU A 52 27.57 -15.67 -27.47
N SER A 53 26.48 -15.63 -26.69
CA SER A 53 26.52 -15.22 -25.29
C SER A 53 27.32 -16.20 -24.44
N ASP A 54 27.12 -17.50 -24.64
CA ASP A 54 27.83 -18.54 -23.89
C ASP A 54 29.34 -18.56 -24.22
N ARG A 55 29.73 -18.31 -25.47
CA ARG A 55 31.15 -18.33 -25.88
C ARG A 55 31.93 -17.08 -25.51
N PHE A 56 31.31 -15.90 -25.51
CA PHE A 56 32.03 -14.62 -25.42
C PHE A 56 31.76 -13.80 -24.15
N SER A 57 30.85 -14.23 -23.27
CA SER A 57 30.52 -13.51 -22.03
C SER A 57 31.59 -13.58 -20.92
N GLN A 58 32.69 -14.32 -21.10
CA GLN A 58 33.70 -14.51 -20.05
C GLN A 58 35.12 -13.96 -20.34
N THR A 59 35.43 -13.31 -21.47
CA THR A 59 36.84 -13.03 -21.83
C THR A 59 37.27 -11.60 -22.20
N ASN A 60 36.49 -10.53 -21.99
CA ASN A 60 36.99 -9.18 -22.35
C ASN A 60 36.63 -8.01 -21.40
N ALA A 61 36.63 -8.25 -20.09
CA ALA A 61 36.53 -7.22 -19.05
C ALA A 61 37.52 -6.03 -19.21
N PRO A 62 38.78 -6.20 -19.69
CA PRO A 62 39.72 -5.09 -19.84
C PRO A 62 39.34 -4.08 -20.94
N LYS A 63 38.77 -4.55 -22.06
CA LYS A 63 38.31 -3.69 -23.17
C LYS A 63 37.08 -2.87 -22.79
N ILE A 64 36.17 -3.45 -22.00
CA ILE A 64 34.99 -2.74 -21.46
C ILE A 64 35.41 -1.68 -20.44
N TYR A 65 36.45 -1.93 -19.62
CA TYR A 65 37.00 -0.94 -18.71
C TYR A 65 37.67 0.24 -19.43
N GLN A 66 38.42 -0.02 -20.50
CA GLN A 66 39.00 1.04 -21.34
C GLN A 66 37.93 1.89 -22.04
N LEU A 67 36.87 1.27 -22.57
CA LEU A 67 35.72 1.98 -23.15
C LEU A 67 35.01 2.88 -22.13
N LYS A 68 34.78 2.38 -20.91
CA LYS A 68 34.21 3.19 -19.82
C LYS A 68 35.11 4.37 -19.45
N ARG A 69 36.43 4.16 -19.37
CA ARG A 69 37.41 5.23 -19.09
C ARG A 69 37.47 6.28 -20.20
N SER A 70 37.42 5.88 -21.48
CA SER A 70 37.38 6.78 -22.62
C SER A 70 36.10 7.62 -22.66
N ILE A 71 34.94 7.02 -22.34
CA ILE A 71 33.66 7.73 -22.24
C ILE A 71 33.66 8.73 -21.07
N SER A 72 34.28 8.39 -19.94
CA SER A 72 34.43 9.30 -18.79
C SER A 72 35.38 10.47 -19.07
N SER A 73 36.40 10.30 -19.91
CA SER A 73 37.32 11.38 -20.30
C SER A 73 36.79 12.32 -21.39
N SER A 74 35.76 11.91 -22.14
CA SER A 74 35.18 12.72 -23.22
C SER A 74 34.17 13.79 -22.76
N ASN A 75 33.72 13.73 -21.48
CA ASN A 75 32.77 14.71 -20.92
C ASN A 75 33.44 15.92 -20.22
N GLN A 76 34.76 16.11 -20.37
CA GLN A 76 35.48 17.27 -19.83
C GLN A 76 36.02 18.26 -20.90
N SER A 77 35.74 18.05 -22.19
CA SER A 77 36.21 18.96 -23.26
C SER A 77 35.20 20.02 -23.72
N LEU A 78 34.08 20.19 -23.00
CA LEU A 78 33.08 21.24 -23.27
C LEU A 78 32.88 22.21 -22.10
N ARG A 79 33.93 22.50 -21.32
CA ARG A 79 33.97 23.68 -20.43
C ARG A 79 35.40 24.16 -20.21
N SER A 80 35.95 24.96 -21.13
CA SER A 80 36.87 26.06 -20.80
C SER A 80 37.37 26.77 -22.05
N ASN A 81 36.82 27.95 -22.32
CA ASN A 81 37.58 29.03 -22.93
C ASN A 81 37.68 30.13 -21.87
N LYS A 82 38.93 30.40 -21.43
CA LYS A 82 39.47 31.56 -20.68
C LYS A 82 40.26 31.21 -19.40
N THR A 83 41.59 31.39 -19.54
CA THR A 83 42.59 31.96 -18.60
C THR A 83 43.01 31.22 -17.31
N MET A 84 44.32 30.94 -17.25
CA MET A 84 45.24 30.51 -16.15
C MET A 84 45.27 31.44 -14.90
N PRO A 85 46.03 31.20 -13.78
CA PRO A 85 47.15 30.24 -13.53
C PRO A 85 47.31 29.54 -12.13
N ARG A 86 48.10 28.45 -12.13
CA ARG A 86 49.19 27.99 -11.18
C ARG A 86 48.97 27.57 -9.70
N LYS A 87 49.83 26.57 -9.34
CA LYS A 87 50.41 26.11 -8.03
C LYS A 87 49.51 25.18 -7.17
N GLU A 88 49.97 24.17 -6.44
CA GLU A 88 51.30 23.63 -6.08
C GLU A 88 51.11 22.22 -5.45
N LYS A 89 52.15 21.37 -5.60
CA LYS A 89 52.64 20.22 -4.81
C LYS A 89 51.77 19.56 -3.72
N VAL A 90 51.70 18.23 -3.79
CA VAL A 90 51.57 17.30 -2.63
C VAL A 90 52.98 16.85 -2.21
N PRO A 91 53.22 16.58 -0.91
CA PRO A 91 53.84 15.29 -0.59
C PRO A 91 53.29 14.58 0.67
N ASN A 92 53.17 13.25 0.53
CA ASN A 92 53.42 12.14 1.47
C ASN A 92 53.20 12.27 2.99
N GLN A 93 52.57 11.23 3.57
CA GLN A 93 53.11 10.31 4.61
C GLN A 93 51.97 9.40 5.12
N PHE A 94 51.99 8.08 4.91
CA PHE A 94 52.60 6.99 5.69
C PHE A 94 51.99 6.68 7.09
N SER A 95 51.66 5.39 7.24
CA SER A 95 51.66 4.58 8.49
C SER A 95 50.45 4.78 9.43
N ASN A 96 49.94 3.82 10.20
CA ASN A 96 50.14 2.38 10.38
C ASN A 96 49.05 1.92 11.40
N HIS A 97 48.76 0.61 11.41
CA HIS A 97 48.20 -0.18 12.54
C HIS A 97 46.67 -0.24 12.78
N PHE A 98 46.13 -1.44 12.57
CA PHE A 98 45.01 -2.03 13.32
C PHE A 98 45.55 -2.76 14.56
N PRO A 99 44.76 -2.92 15.65
CA PRO A 99 44.06 -4.22 15.81
C PRO A 99 42.68 -4.19 16.51
N ASN A 100 41.84 -5.14 16.07
CA ASN A 100 40.93 -6.06 16.78
C ASN A 100 39.80 -5.60 17.75
N GLN A 101 38.58 -6.05 17.41
CA GLN A 101 37.70 -7.02 18.12
C GLN A 101 36.21 -6.61 18.31
N PHE A 102 35.37 -7.65 18.46
CA PHE A 102 33.90 -7.77 18.64
C PHE A 102 33.05 -8.03 17.38
N SER A 103 31.97 -8.82 17.46
CA SER A 103 31.75 -10.19 17.94
C SER A 103 30.36 -10.63 17.45
N ASN A 104 30.20 -11.92 17.18
CA ASN A 104 28.98 -12.75 17.18
C ASN A 104 27.80 -12.41 16.25
N SER A 105 27.63 -13.26 15.22
CA SER A 105 26.35 -13.95 14.95
C SER A 105 26.60 -15.24 14.13
N LYS A 106 26.00 -16.36 14.54
CA LYS A 106 26.03 -17.67 13.85
C LYS A 106 24.83 -17.80 12.90
N PRO A 107 24.95 -18.59 11.81
CA PRO A 107 23.79 -19.32 11.30
C PRO A 107 24.00 -20.84 11.07
N TYR A 108 22.84 -21.49 11.00
CA TYR A 108 22.41 -22.89 10.80
C TYR A 108 23.25 -23.93 10.03
N GLY A 109 23.27 -25.17 10.58
CA GLY A 109 23.08 -26.45 9.88
C GLY A 109 24.32 -27.26 9.42
N SER A 110 24.73 -28.31 10.17
CA SER A 110 25.56 -29.41 9.62
C SER A 110 25.34 -30.73 10.38
N THR A 111 25.28 -31.86 9.68
CA THR A 111 25.24 -33.23 10.24
C THR A 111 26.65 -33.83 10.32
N TYR A 112 26.94 -34.56 11.41
CA TYR A 112 28.26 -35.13 11.73
C TYR A 112 28.35 -36.64 11.45
N ARG A 113 29.51 -37.13 11.00
CA ARG A 113 29.89 -38.56 11.05
C ARG A 113 31.32 -38.69 11.59
N ASN A 114 31.53 -39.48 12.63
CA ASN A 114 32.82 -39.75 13.31
C ASN A 114 33.62 -38.52 13.78
N GLY A 115 32.95 -37.52 14.36
CA GLY A 115 33.61 -36.50 15.18
C GLY A 115 34.58 -35.55 14.46
N LYS A 116 34.60 -35.53 13.12
CA LYS A 116 35.37 -34.57 12.32
C LYS A 116 34.45 -33.93 11.26
N PRO A 117 34.44 -32.60 11.09
CA PRO A 117 33.61 -31.94 10.08
C PRO A 117 34.17 -32.21 8.68
N HIS A 118 33.37 -32.82 7.80
CA HIS A 118 33.69 -32.96 6.38
C HIS A 118 32.79 -32.02 5.56
N LEU A 119 33.38 -30.98 4.96
CA LEU A 119 32.69 -30.11 4.02
C LEU A 119 32.50 -30.86 2.69
N TYR A 120 31.25 -31.13 2.34
CA TYR A 120 30.88 -31.63 1.02
C TYR A 120 30.59 -30.46 0.08
N CYS A 121 31.03 -30.55 -1.17
CA CYS A 121 30.59 -29.63 -2.22
C CYS A 121 29.16 -30.01 -2.64
N ASP A 122 28.20 -29.10 -2.49
CA ASP A 122 26.81 -29.37 -2.87
C ASP A 122 26.58 -29.51 -4.38
N HIS A 123 27.53 -29.05 -5.19
CA HIS A 123 27.44 -29.11 -6.64
C HIS A 123 27.88 -30.47 -7.24
N CYS A 124 28.96 -31.08 -6.73
CA CYS A 124 29.51 -32.34 -7.26
C CYS A 124 29.55 -33.51 -6.28
N LYS A 125 29.16 -33.30 -5.01
CA LYS A 125 29.04 -34.33 -3.96
C LYS A 125 30.34 -35.09 -3.62
N THR A 126 31.52 -34.56 -3.96
CA THR A 126 32.84 -35.09 -3.55
C THR A 126 33.39 -34.39 -2.29
N VAL A 127 34.21 -35.12 -1.52
CA VAL A 127 34.85 -34.65 -0.28
C VAL A 127 36.21 -34.05 -0.58
N GLY A 128 36.52 -32.85 -0.05
CA GLY A 128 37.89 -32.30 -0.02
C GLY A 128 38.15 -30.98 -0.76
N HIS A 129 37.12 -30.17 -1.02
CA HIS A 129 37.32 -28.86 -1.68
C HIS A 129 37.47 -27.76 -0.62
N TYR A 130 38.67 -27.18 -0.50
CA TYR A 130 38.89 -25.98 0.33
C TYR A 130 38.46 -24.71 -0.44
N LYS A 131 38.02 -23.68 0.29
CA LYS A 131 37.35 -22.45 -0.23
C LYS A 131 38.09 -21.75 -1.38
N GLU A 132 39.42 -21.85 -1.40
CA GLU A 132 40.28 -21.22 -2.39
C GLU A 132 40.38 -22.02 -3.71
N THR A 133 40.04 -23.31 -3.69
CA THR A 133 40.11 -24.20 -4.87
C THR A 133 38.77 -24.32 -5.60
N TYR A 134 37.66 -23.97 -4.96
CA TYR A 134 36.30 -24.02 -5.53
C TYR A 134 36.16 -23.14 -6.79
N TYR A 135 36.79 -21.96 -6.77
CA TYR A 135 36.74 -20.97 -7.84
C TYR A 135 37.42 -21.44 -9.14
N LYS A 136 38.44 -22.32 -9.02
CA LYS A 136 39.16 -22.89 -10.18
C LYS A 136 38.40 -24.02 -10.85
N ILE A 137 37.57 -24.75 -10.11
CA ILE A 137 36.92 -25.98 -10.61
C ILE A 137 35.51 -25.71 -11.14
N HIS A 138 34.76 -24.76 -10.55
CA HIS A 138 33.32 -24.58 -10.85
C HIS A 138 32.90 -23.21 -11.39
N GLY A 139 33.83 -22.26 -11.57
CA GLY A 139 33.68 -21.18 -12.57
C GLY A 139 32.56 -20.13 -12.42
N TYR A 140 31.95 -19.88 -11.24
CA TYR A 140 30.98 -18.78 -11.07
C TYR A 140 31.07 -18.03 -9.71
N PRO A 141 30.71 -16.72 -9.64
CA PRO A 141 30.83 -15.89 -8.43
C PRO A 141 29.62 -16.03 -7.48
N LEU A 142 29.89 -16.14 -6.18
CA LEU A 142 28.90 -16.07 -5.09
C LEU A 142 28.44 -14.62 -4.86
N LYS A 143 27.11 -14.41 -4.79
CA LYS A 143 26.48 -13.12 -4.41
C LYS A 143 26.63 -12.83 -2.91
N ASN A 144 27.04 -11.58 -2.64
CA ASN A 144 26.82 -10.72 -1.46
C ASN A 144 27.59 -10.97 -0.14
N PHE A 145 28.41 -9.97 0.28
CA PHE A 145 28.11 -9.11 1.44
C PHE A 145 29.04 -7.85 1.56
N HIS A 146 28.39 -6.68 1.71
CA HIS A 146 28.76 -5.32 2.20
C HIS A 146 29.96 -4.49 1.65
N ALA A 147 29.67 -3.26 1.18
CA ALA A 147 29.94 -1.99 1.91
C ALA A 147 29.53 -0.70 1.13
N ASN A 148 28.84 0.21 1.86
CA ASN A 148 28.90 1.68 1.90
C ASN A 148 28.76 2.61 0.65
N ALA A 149 27.62 3.33 0.66
CA ALA A 149 27.37 4.76 0.39
C ALA A 149 28.28 5.60 -0.53
N ILE A 150 27.69 6.17 -1.59
CA ILE A 150 28.01 7.51 -2.13
C ILE A 150 26.71 8.24 -2.50
N LEU A 151 26.59 9.48 -2.02
CA LEU A 151 25.54 10.48 -2.21
C LEU A 151 25.33 10.85 -3.70
N VAL A 152 24.07 11.04 -4.12
CA VAL A 152 23.70 11.68 -5.39
C VAL A 152 22.78 12.87 -5.10
N GLY A 153 23.24 14.08 -5.43
CA GLY A 153 22.43 15.31 -5.46
C GLY A 153 21.67 15.47 -6.80
N PRO A 154 20.77 16.47 -6.92
CA PRO A 154 19.77 16.51 -7.98
C PRO A 154 20.33 16.96 -9.34
N VAL A 155 19.82 16.38 -10.43
CA VAL A 155 20.07 16.81 -11.81
C VAL A 155 18.91 17.72 -12.27
N PRO A 156 19.16 18.90 -12.90
CA PRO A 156 18.09 19.76 -13.41
C PRO A 156 17.58 19.34 -14.80
N ASN A 157 16.28 19.52 -15.04
CA ASN A 157 15.60 19.44 -16.33
C ASN A 157 16.07 20.53 -17.30
N SER A 158 16.48 20.17 -18.53
CA SER A 158 16.17 20.89 -19.79
C SER A 158 16.93 20.31 -21.00
N ALA A 159 16.20 19.76 -21.98
CA ALA A 159 16.58 19.75 -23.40
C ALA A 159 15.36 19.35 -24.26
N ALA A 160 14.89 20.25 -25.12
CA ALA A 160 13.88 19.97 -26.14
C ALA A 160 14.53 19.35 -27.41
N PRO A 161 13.84 18.52 -28.20
CA PRO A 161 14.38 17.99 -29.45
C PRO A 161 14.30 19.01 -30.60
N LEU A 162 15.36 19.08 -31.41
CA LEU A 162 15.43 19.83 -32.68
C LEU A 162 14.64 19.11 -33.79
N THR A 163 13.75 19.81 -34.48
CA THR A 163 13.07 19.34 -35.70
C THR A 163 13.71 19.93 -36.96
N PHE A 164 14.04 19.09 -37.95
CA PHE A 164 14.47 19.51 -39.29
C PHE A 164 13.25 19.77 -40.20
N THR A 165 13.35 20.69 -41.16
CA THR A 165 12.25 21.02 -42.08
C THR A 165 12.30 20.14 -43.35
N MET A 166 11.13 19.90 -43.96
CA MET A 166 10.98 19.04 -45.16
C MET A 166 11.86 19.47 -46.35
N ASP A 167 12.26 20.73 -46.42
CA ASP A 167 13.12 21.26 -47.48
C ASP A 167 14.58 20.75 -47.36
N GLN A 168 15.01 20.42 -46.15
CA GLN A 168 16.31 19.79 -45.89
C GLN A 168 16.31 18.29 -46.25
N TYR A 169 15.13 17.66 -46.25
CA TYR A 169 14.93 16.25 -46.61
C TYR A 169 15.02 16.02 -48.14
N SER A 170 14.42 16.92 -48.94
CA SER A 170 14.42 16.83 -50.41
C SER A 170 15.80 17.02 -51.04
N LYS A 171 16.70 17.80 -50.40
CA LYS A 171 18.09 17.97 -50.85
C LYS A 171 18.97 16.74 -50.64
N LEU A 172 18.62 15.88 -49.68
CA LEU A 172 19.37 14.65 -49.40
C LEU A 172 19.03 13.55 -50.42
N LEU A 173 17.77 13.51 -50.86
CA LEU A 173 17.27 12.52 -51.84
C LEU A 173 17.82 12.76 -53.25
N SER A 174 18.04 14.01 -53.66
CA SER A 174 18.60 14.33 -54.99
C SER A 174 20.08 13.98 -55.14
N MET A 175 20.79 13.67 -54.05
CA MET A 175 22.19 13.21 -54.09
C MET A 175 22.34 11.69 -54.30
N ILE A 176 21.25 10.92 -54.18
CA ILE A 176 21.29 9.44 -54.24
C ILE A 176 21.05 8.91 -55.67
N ASP A 177 20.40 9.69 -56.54
CA ASP A 177 19.93 9.21 -57.85
C ASP A 177 20.93 9.31 -59.01
N SER A 178 22.23 9.43 -58.74
CA SER A 178 23.26 9.38 -59.79
C SER A 178 24.49 8.56 -59.40
N ASN A 179 24.52 7.28 -59.81
CA ASN A 179 25.58 6.76 -60.70
C ASN A 179 25.51 5.23 -60.87
N SER A 180 25.41 4.86 -62.14
CA SER A 180 25.64 3.54 -62.74
C SER A 180 27.14 3.21 -62.83
N ILE A 181 27.46 1.92 -62.81
CA ILE A 181 28.83 1.36 -62.77
C ILE A 181 29.46 1.32 -64.17
N ALA A 182 30.75 1.69 -64.29
CA ALA A 182 31.70 1.14 -65.27
C ALA A 182 33.16 1.22 -64.77
N PRO A 183 34.09 0.33 -65.21
CA PRO A 183 35.38 0.10 -64.56
C PRO A 183 36.58 0.66 -65.36
N GLN A 184 37.61 1.22 -64.71
CA GLN A 184 39.03 1.11 -65.12
C GLN A 184 40.03 1.82 -64.17
N ALA A 185 41.11 1.08 -63.89
CA ALA A 185 42.53 1.45 -63.72
C ALA A 185 42.99 2.77 -63.05
N ASN A 186 43.97 2.57 -62.15
CA ASN A 186 45.12 3.42 -61.83
C ASN A 186 44.88 4.86 -61.35
N LEU A 187 45.15 5.13 -60.06
CA LEU A 187 46.34 5.86 -59.62
C LEU A 187 46.30 6.11 -58.10
N THR A 188 47.50 6.36 -57.60
CA THR A 188 48.00 6.54 -56.24
C THR A 188 47.39 7.71 -55.46
N GLU A 189 47.50 7.59 -54.12
CA GLU A 189 47.54 8.63 -53.09
C GLU A 189 46.29 8.91 -52.21
N LYS A 190 46.58 8.89 -50.90
CA LYS A 190 45.86 9.43 -49.73
C LYS A 190 44.57 8.75 -49.30
N ARG A 191 44.74 7.78 -48.38
CA ARG A 191 43.73 7.35 -47.40
C ARG A 191 43.67 8.37 -46.26
N GLU A 192 42.58 9.14 -46.19
CA GLU A 192 42.07 9.67 -44.92
C GLU A 192 40.53 9.55 -44.89
N ASP A 193 40.06 8.94 -43.80
CA ASP A 193 38.74 9.05 -43.19
C ASP A 193 37.46 8.69 -44.00
N SER A 194 37.15 7.39 -44.09
CA SER A 194 35.84 6.89 -44.55
C SER A 194 35.14 5.93 -43.56
N SER A 195 35.65 5.78 -42.34
CA SER A 195 35.09 4.85 -41.34
C SER A 195 33.89 5.41 -40.55
N VAL A 196 33.69 6.74 -40.60
CA VAL A 196 32.62 7.42 -39.84
C VAL A 196 31.30 7.48 -40.63
N ASN A 197 31.34 7.53 -41.96
CA ASN A 197 30.12 7.65 -42.79
C ASN A 197 29.39 6.31 -43.03
N TYR A 198 30.10 5.17 -43.04
CA TYR A 198 29.45 3.87 -43.21
C TYR A 198 28.68 3.40 -41.97
N ARG A 199 29.15 3.76 -40.77
CA ARG A 199 28.45 3.44 -39.50
C ARG A 199 27.13 4.19 -39.36
N HIS A 200 27.08 5.45 -39.80
CA HIS A 200 25.84 6.23 -39.77
C HIS A 200 24.84 5.75 -40.83
N PHE A 201 25.30 5.46 -42.05
CA PHE A 201 24.43 4.98 -43.13
C PHE A 201 23.76 3.62 -42.83
N VAL A 202 24.47 2.71 -42.15
CA VAL A 202 23.93 1.41 -41.75
C VAL A 202 22.95 1.55 -40.58
N LEU A 203 23.21 2.41 -39.60
CA LEU A 203 22.31 2.64 -38.47
C LEU A 203 20.99 3.34 -38.87
N THR A 204 21.04 4.28 -39.81
CA THR A 204 19.84 4.99 -40.27
C THR A 204 18.95 4.11 -41.16
N ASN A 205 19.54 3.24 -42.00
CA ASN A 205 18.77 2.30 -42.82
C ASN A 205 18.26 1.08 -42.04
N LEU A 206 18.95 0.64 -40.99
CA LEU A 206 18.42 -0.37 -40.04
C LEU A 206 17.20 0.15 -39.28
N LEU A 207 17.09 1.46 -39.03
CA LEU A 207 15.90 2.05 -38.41
C LEU A 207 14.73 2.21 -39.40
N PHE A 208 14.99 2.30 -40.71
CA PHE A 208 13.94 2.50 -41.73
C PHE A 208 13.32 1.18 -42.23
N VAL A 209 14.11 0.10 -42.32
CA VAL A 209 13.59 -1.23 -42.75
C VAL A 209 12.76 -1.93 -41.65
N TYR A 210 12.91 -1.51 -40.39
CA TYR A 210 12.06 -1.97 -39.28
C TYR A 210 10.82 -1.08 -39.04
N GLY A 211 10.55 -0.11 -39.92
CA GLY A 211 9.45 0.85 -39.78
C GLY A 211 8.08 0.37 -40.26
N GLU A 212 7.98 -0.74 -40.99
CA GLU A 212 6.69 -1.16 -41.61
C GLU A 212 6.28 -2.61 -41.37
N ASP A 213 6.95 -3.37 -40.49
CA ASP A 213 6.52 -4.74 -40.16
C ASP A 213 6.70 -5.10 -38.66
N MET A 214 6.49 -4.12 -37.78
CA MET A 214 6.11 -4.41 -36.40
C MET A 214 4.60 -4.60 -36.36
N ALA A 215 4.14 -5.84 -36.28
CA ALA A 215 2.87 -6.12 -35.62
C ALA A 215 2.84 -5.28 -34.33
N GLU A 216 1.79 -4.46 -34.15
CA GLU A 216 1.61 -3.58 -32.98
C GLU A 216 2.20 -4.24 -31.73
N THR A 217 3.36 -3.78 -31.26
CA THR A 217 3.79 -4.09 -29.90
C THR A 217 2.77 -3.41 -29.01
N LYS A 218 1.70 -4.13 -28.66
CA LYS A 218 0.70 -3.67 -27.69
C LYS A 218 1.49 -3.22 -26.47
N ASN A 219 1.51 -1.91 -26.21
CA ASN A 219 2.10 -1.35 -25.00
C ASN A 219 1.26 -1.83 -23.82
N LEU A 220 1.64 -2.98 -23.26
CA LEU A 220 0.93 -3.59 -22.14
C LEU A 220 1.09 -2.72 -20.90
N THR A 221 0.00 -2.54 -20.19
CA THR A 221 -0.03 -1.83 -18.92
C THR A 221 0.46 -2.72 -17.78
N ARG A 222 0.98 -2.09 -16.72
CA ARG A 222 1.53 -2.80 -15.56
C ARG A 222 0.44 -3.41 -14.67
N ILE A 223 -0.72 -2.77 -14.59
CA ILE A 223 -1.83 -3.14 -13.71
C ILE A 223 -3.17 -2.73 -14.33
N GLY A 224 -4.24 -3.42 -13.97
CA GLY A 224 -5.62 -3.04 -14.31
C GLY A 224 -6.44 -2.59 -13.11
N LEU A 225 -7.44 -1.73 -13.32
CA LEU A 225 -8.46 -1.40 -12.33
C LEU A 225 -9.88 -1.50 -12.91
N ALA A 226 -10.71 -2.34 -12.29
CA ALA A 226 -12.11 -2.53 -12.62
C ALA A 226 -13.03 -1.89 -11.56
N GLY A 227 -13.90 -0.98 -12.00
CA GLY A 227 -14.83 -0.25 -11.13
C GLY A 227 -14.44 1.22 -10.94
N LEU A 228 -15.09 2.11 -11.68
CA LEU A 228 -14.71 3.53 -11.80
C LEU A 228 -15.74 4.47 -11.15
N ALA A 229 -16.16 4.12 -9.93
CA ALA A 229 -16.74 5.12 -9.03
C ALA A 229 -15.65 6.08 -8.52
N VAL A 230 -16.03 7.10 -7.74
CA VAL A 230 -15.11 8.13 -7.21
C VAL A 230 -13.80 7.55 -6.63
N MET A 231 -13.88 6.49 -5.81
CA MET A 231 -12.69 5.84 -5.26
C MET A 231 -11.80 5.20 -6.34
N GLY A 232 -12.40 4.50 -7.31
CA GLY A 232 -11.67 3.80 -8.37
C GLY A 232 -11.00 4.74 -9.35
N GLN A 233 -11.68 5.82 -9.74
CA GLN A 233 -11.08 6.85 -10.60
C GLN A 233 -9.85 7.47 -9.93
N ASN A 234 -10.00 7.90 -8.68
CA ASN A 234 -8.93 8.57 -7.96
C ASN A 234 -7.73 7.65 -7.67
N LEU A 235 -7.97 6.38 -7.35
CA LEU A 235 -6.88 5.42 -7.19
C LEU A 235 -6.17 5.11 -8.52
N ALA A 236 -6.91 4.98 -9.63
CA ALA A 236 -6.32 4.76 -10.94
C ALA A 236 -5.43 5.94 -11.36
N LEU A 237 -5.89 7.16 -11.15
CA LEU A 237 -5.13 8.38 -11.44
C LEU A 237 -3.92 8.52 -10.53
N ASN A 238 -4.02 8.15 -9.26
CA ASN A 238 -2.87 8.11 -8.36
C ASN A 238 -1.80 7.11 -8.86
N ILE A 239 -2.20 5.90 -9.23
CA ILE A 239 -1.29 4.90 -9.82
C ILE A 239 -0.60 5.46 -11.08
N ALA A 240 -1.38 6.06 -11.98
CA ALA A 240 -0.86 6.65 -13.21
C ALA A 240 0.12 7.81 -12.95
N GLU A 241 -0.20 8.70 -12.00
CA GLU A 241 0.67 9.80 -11.58
C GLU A 241 2.00 9.31 -10.99
N LYS A 242 2.03 8.14 -10.35
CA LYS A 242 3.29 7.52 -9.88
C LYS A 242 4.11 6.85 -10.99
N GLY A 243 3.70 7.02 -12.25
CA GLY A 243 4.41 6.56 -13.44
C GLY A 243 4.15 5.11 -13.81
N PHE A 244 3.09 4.50 -13.28
CA PHE A 244 2.70 3.13 -13.63
C PHE A 244 1.60 3.14 -14.70
N PRO A 245 1.87 2.63 -15.92
CA PRO A 245 0.82 2.48 -16.93
C PRO A 245 -0.30 1.59 -16.41
N ILE A 246 -1.55 2.08 -16.48
CA ILE A 246 -2.72 1.40 -15.92
C ILE A 246 -3.84 1.31 -16.95
N SER A 247 -4.42 0.11 -17.08
CA SER A 247 -5.66 -0.09 -17.81
C SER A 247 -6.85 0.10 -16.88
N VAL A 248 -7.95 0.69 -17.36
CA VAL A 248 -9.19 0.83 -16.59
C VAL A 248 -10.39 0.28 -17.33
N TYR A 249 -11.31 -0.33 -16.57
CA TYR A 249 -12.55 -0.88 -17.07
C TYR A 249 -13.72 -0.58 -16.11
N ASN A 250 -14.90 -0.37 -16.68
CA ASN A 250 -16.13 -0.27 -15.92
C ASN A 250 -17.33 -0.71 -16.77
N ARG A 251 -18.30 -1.39 -16.14
CA ARG A 251 -19.53 -1.86 -16.82
C ARG A 251 -20.28 -0.71 -17.52
N THR A 252 -20.34 0.46 -16.89
CA THR A 252 -20.87 1.68 -17.51
C THR A 252 -19.71 2.39 -18.21
N THR A 253 -19.71 2.34 -19.54
CA THR A 253 -18.61 2.82 -20.40
C THR A 253 -18.35 4.31 -20.26
N SER A 254 -19.37 5.14 -20.03
CA SER A 254 -19.18 6.59 -19.82
C SER A 254 -18.23 6.92 -18.66
N ARG A 255 -18.14 6.06 -17.65
CA ARG A 255 -17.18 6.22 -16.54
C ARG A 255 -15.73 5.98 -16.97
N VAL A 256 -15.52 5.11 -17.96
CA VAL A 256 -14.21 4.90 -18.58
C VAL A 256 -13.81 6.17 -19.29
N ASP A 257 -14.69 6.70 -20.14
CA ASP A 257 -14.44 7.92 -20.92
C ASP A 257 -14.14 9.13 -20.01
N GLU A 258 -14.94 9.33 -18.96
CA GLU A 258 -14.72 10.36 -17.94
C GLU A 258 -13.33 10.25 -17.27
N THR A 259 -12.90 9.03 -16.97
CA THR A 259 -11.62 8.78 -16.27
C THR A 259 -10.43 9.03 -17.19
N VAL A 260 -10.51 8.59 -18.44
CA VAL A 260 -9.49 8.84 -19.47
C VAL A 260 -9.38 10.32 -19.77
N GLU A 261 -10.51 11.02 -19.87
CA GLU A 261 -10.51 12.47 -20.09
C GLU A 261 -9.88 13.21 -18.91
N ARG A 262 -10.20 12.83 -17.66
CA ARG A 262 -9.50 13.36 -16.48
C ARG A 262 -7.99 13.11 -16.52
N ALA A 263 -7.56 11.90 -16.90
CA ALA A 263 -6.14 11.58 -17.00
C ALA A 263 -5.39 12.49 -18.00
N LYS A 264 -6.03 12.82 -19.13
CA LYS A 264 -5.50 13.79 -20.10
C LYS A 264 -5.39 15.19 -19.50
N GLN A 265 -6.44 15.65 -18.82
CA GLN A 265 -6.50 16.97 -18.19
C GLN A 265 -5.49 17.12 -17.04
N GLU A 266 -5.21 16.04 -16.31
CA GLU A 266 -4.25 15.99 -15.19
C GLU A 266 -2.79 15.74 -15.65
N GLY A 267 -2.47 16.03 -16.92
CA GLY A 267 -1.09 16.00 -17.44
C GLY A 267 -0.74 14.79 -18.30
N ASP A 268 -1.71 14.29 -19.07
CA ASP A 268 -1.55 13.14 -19.98
C ASP A 268 -1.00 11.89 -19.26
N LEU A 269 -1.64 11.58 -18.13
CA LEU A 269 -1.25 10.44 -17.28
C LEU A 269 -1.40 9.12 -18.07
N PRO A 270 -0.51 8.12 -17.84
CA PRO A 270 -0.49 6.85 -18.59
C PRO A 270 -1.65 5.91 -18.17
N LEU A 271 -2.88 6.32 -18.44
CA LEU A 271 -4.13 5.64 -18.10
C LEU A 271 -4.93 5.36 -19.37
N PHE A 272 -5.27 4.10 -19.59
CA PHE A 272 -5.88 3.61 -20.83
C PHE A 272 -7.23 2.97 -20.55
N GLY A 273 -8.28 3.43 -21.22
CA GLY A 273 -9.65 2.96 -21.03
C GLY A 273 -10.04 1.85 -22.00
N TYR A 274 -10.76 0.85 -21.49
CA TYR A 274 -11.28 -0.26 -22.26
C TYR A 274 -12.77 -0.45 -21.98
N HIS A 275 -13.57 -0.68 -23.02
CA HIS A 275 -15.03 -0.82 -22.93
C HIS A 275 -15.50 -2.26 -22.85
N ASP A 276 -14.65 -3.21 -23.25
CA ASP A 276 -14.92 -4.65 -23.18
C ASP A 276 -13.95 -5.36 -22.21
N PRO A 277 -14.42 -6.39 -21.49
CA PRO A 277 -13.62 -7.06 -20.47
C PRO A 277 -12.47 -7.88 -21.06
N GLU A 278 -12.58 -8.38 -22.29
CA GLU A 278 -11.53 -9.20 -22.92
C GLU A 278 -10.32 -8.33 -23.27
N ALA A 279 -10.54 -7.23 -23.99
CA ALA A 279 -9.49 -6.28 -24.35
C ALA A 279 -8.86 -5.65 -23.11
N PHE A 280 -9.64 -5.37 -22.06
CA PHE A 280 -9.12 -4.91 -20.78
C PHE A 280 -8.17 -5.92 -20.13
N VAL A 281 -8.50 -7.21 -20.11
CA VAL A 281 -7.62 -8.22 -19.52
C VAL A 281 -6.39 -8.44 -20.41
N GLN A 282 -6.55 -8.40 -21.73
CA GLN A 282 -5.44 -8.59 -22.69
C GLN A 282 -4.52 -7.37 -22.83
N SER A 283 -4.89 -6.21 -22.29
CA SER A 283 -4.03 -5.02 -22.28
C SER A 283 -3.05 -4.98 -21.09
N ILE A 284 -3.09 -5.96 -20.19
CA ILE A 284 -2.27 -6.03 -18.98
C ILE A 284 -1.16 -7.07 -19.17
N GLN A 285 0.05 -6.74 -18.76
CA GLN A 285 1.18 -7.65 -18.81
C GLN A 285 0.99 -8.87 -17.89
N LYS A 286 1.66 -9.99 -18.20
CA LYS A 286 1.64 -11.19 -17.34
C LYS A 286 2.73 -11.12 -16.24
N PRO A 287 2.50 -11.70 -15.04
CA PRO A 287 1.19 -12.12 -14.54
C PRO A 287 0.27 -10.91 -14.39
N ARG A 288 -0.97 -11.03 -14.84
CA ARG A 288 -1.94 -9.94 -14.87
C ARG A 288 -2.40 -9.65 -13.46
N VAL A 289 -2.45 -8.37 -13.08
CA VAL A 289 -2.98 -7.97 -11.77
C VAL A 289 -4.10 -6.98 -11.97
N ILE A 290 -5.28 -7.28 -11.42
CA ILE A 290 -6.47 -6.44 -11.54
C ILE A 290 -6.99 -6.07 -10.15
N ILE A 291 -7.00 -4.76 -9.84
CA ILE A 291 -7.68 -4.22 -8.67
C ILE A 291 -9.17 -4.04 -8.99
N MET A 292 -10.03 -4.50 -8.10
CA MET A 292 -11.47 -4.33 -8.16
C MET A 292 -11.94 -3.33 -7.11
N LEU A 293 -12.68 -2.30 -7.54
CA LEU A 293 -13.34 -1.32 -6.67
C LEU A 293 -14.81 -1.19 -7.07
N VAL A 294 -15.55 -2.27 -6.86
CA VAL A 294 -16.99 -2.35 -7.14
C VAL A 294 -17.82 -2.42 -5.86
N LYS A 295 -19.14 -2.29 -5.98
CA LYS A 295 -20.05 -2.40 -4.84
C LYS A 295 -19.95 -3.81 -4.23
N ALA A 296 -19.75 -3.88 -2.91
CA ALA A 296 -19.64 -5.14 -2.17
C ALA A 296 -20.86 -6.07 -2.36
N GLY A 297 -20.65 -7.38 -2.18
CA GLY A 297 -21.64 -8.43 -2.40
C GLY A 297 -21.66 -8.97 -3.83
N ALA A 298 -22.83 -9.35 -4.34
CA ALA A 298 -22.99 -10.01 -5.64
C ALA A 298 -22.28 -9.34 -6.84
N PRO A 299 -22.16 -8.00 -6.93
CA PRO A 299 -21.40 -7.37 -8.03
C PRO A 299 -19.91 -7.73 -8.06
N VAL A 300 -19.30 -8.02 -6.90
CA VAL A 300 -17.91 -8.51 -6.84
C VAL A 300 -17.81 -9.88 -7.48
N ASP A 301 -18.65 -10.83 -7.07
CA ASP A 301 -18.63 -12.21 -7.60
C ASP A 301 -18.93 -12.24 -9.11
N GLN A 302 -19.84 -11.39 -9.59
CA GLN A 302 -20.10 -11.23 -11.01
C GLN A 302 -18.87 -10.71 -11.76
N THR A 303 -18.19 -9.71 -11.22
CA THR A 303 -17.01 -9.12 -11.84
C THR A 303 -15.84 -10.12 -11.88
N ILE A 304 -15.63 -10.87 -10.79
CA ILE A 304 -14.63 -11.96 -10.75
C ILE A 304 -14.90 -12.95 -11.89
N LYS A 305 -16.14 -13.44 -12.01
CA LYS A 305 -16.53 -14.39 -13.07
C LYS A 305 -16.29 -13.84 -14.47
N THR A 306 -16.61 -12.56 -14.70
CA THR A 306 -16.41 -11.92 -16.01
C THR A 306 -14.94 -11.79 -16.37
N LEU A 307 -14.10 -11.34 -15.43
CA LEU A 307 -12.67 -11.12 -15.68
C LEU A 307 -11.92 -12.45 -15.78
N SER A 308 -12.20 -13.40 -14.88
CA SER A 308 -11.50 -14.68 -14.80
C SER A 308 -11.66 -15.54 -16.06
N ALA A 309 -12.70 -15.29 -16.88
CA ALA A 309 -12.88 -15.96 -18.17
C ALA A 309 -11.75 -15.68 -19.17
N TYR A 310 -11.00 -14.59 -18.97
CA TYR A 310 -9.91 -14.15 -19.84
C TYR A 310 -8.53 -14.17 -19.14
N MET A 311 -8.47 -14.62 -17.89
CA MET A 311 -7.24 -14.70 -17.09
C MET A 311 -6.62 -16.09 -17.17
N GLU A 312 -5.32 -16.17 -16.91
CA GLU A 312 -4.52 -17.40 -16.95
C GLU A 312 -3.97 -17.75 -15.57
N LYS A 313 -3.49 -18.99 -15.42
CA LYS A 313 -2.88 -19.45 -14.16
C LYS A 313 -1.72 -18.53 -13.75
N GLY A 314 -1.71 -18.12 -12.48
CA GLY A 314 -0.75 -17.17 -11.92
C GLY A 314 -1.19 -15.71 -12.00
N ASP A 315 -2.25 -15.37 -12.74
CA ASP A 315 -2.82 -14.02 -12.70
C ASP A 315 -3.53 -13.77 -11.34
N CYS A 316 -3.68 -12.50 -10.98
CA CYS A 316 -4.12 -12.05 -9.66
C CYS A 316 -5.32 -11.10 -9.72
N ILE A 317 -6.30 -11.35 -8.85
CA ILE A 317 -7.41 -10.43 -8.56
C ILE A 317 -7.22 -9.85 -7.15
N ILE A 318 -7.41 -8.54 -7.04
CA ILE A 318 -7.33 -7.82 -5.76
C ILE A 318 -8.67 -7.14 -5.49
N ASP A 319 -9.36 -7.52 -4.43
CA ASP A 319 -10.59 -6.83 -4.00
C ASP A 319 -10.23 -5.66 -3.07
N GLY A 320 -10.29 -4.44 -3.63
CA GLY A 320 -10.05 -3.18 -2.91
C GLY A 320 -11.25 -2.69 -2.09
N GLY A 321 -12.37 -3.43 -2.12
CA GLY A 321 -13.64 -3.05 -1.53
C GLY A 321 -13.70 -3.19 0.00
N ASN A 322 -14.76 -2.61 0.58
CA ASN A 322 -15.16 -2.89 1.94
C ASN A 322 -15.98 -4.18 1.96
N GLU A 323 -15.32 -5.31 2.21
CA GLU A 323 -15.93 -6.62 2.17
C GLU A 323 -15.88 -7.32 3.54
N TRP A 324 -16.84 -8.22 3.79
CA TRP A 324 -16.81 -9.12 4.92
C TRP A 324 -15.68 -10.14 4.74
N TYR A 325 -14.82 -10.28 5.76
CA TYR A 325 -13.56 -11.02 5.62
C TYR A 325 -13.74 -12.50 5.20
N GLU A 326 -14.84 -13.16 5.57
CA GLU A 326 -15.09 -14.55 5.15
C GLU A 326 -15.49 -14.65 3.67
N ASN A 327 -16.06 -13.59 3.08
CA ASN A 327 -16.27 -13.54 1.64
C ASN A 327 -14.93 -13.50 0.91
N THR A 328 -13.93 -12.79 1.45
CA THR A 328 -12.56 -12.81 0.94
C THR A 328 -11.97 -14.22 1.03
N GLU A 329 -12.06 -14.89 2.18
CA GLU A 329 -11.56 -16.27 2.34
C GLU A 329 -12.27 -17.26 1.39
N ARG A 330 -13.58 -17.11 1.18
CA ARG A 330 -14.34 -17.92 0.22
C ARG A 330 -13.88 -17.67 -1.22
N ARG A 331 -13.69 -16.41 -1.61
CA ARG A 331 -13.28 -16.02 -2.96
C ARG A 331 -11.84 -16.42 -3.25
N GLU A 332 -10.96 -16.34 -2.26
CA GLU A 332 -9.59 -16.83 -2.36
C GLU A 332 -9.55 -18.32 -2.72
N LYS A 333 -10.34 -19.14 -2.03
CA LYS A 333 -10.46 -20.58 -2.36
C LYS A 333 -10.99 -20.81 -3.77
N ALA A 334 -12.05 -20.11 -4.16
CA ALA A 334 -12.64 -20.23 -5.49
C ALA A 334 -11.69 -19.76 -6.62
N ALA A 335 -10.92 -18.70 -6.38
CA ALA A 335 -9.91 -18.23 -7.32
C ALA A 335 -8.75 -19.24 -7.47
N ALA A 336 -8.32 -19.87 -6.36
CA ALA A 336 -7.28 -20.88 -6.37
C ALA A 336 -7.66 -22.11 -7.20
N GLU A 337 -8.94 -22.52 -7.23
CA GLU A 337 -9.44 -23.60 -8.09
C GLU A 337 -9.27 -23.30 -9.59
N LEU A 338 -9.26 -22.02 -9.96
CA LEU A 338 -8.98 -21.54 -11.33
C LEU A 338 -7.47 -21.34 -11.59
N GLY A 339 -6.62 -21.57 -10.58
CA GLY A 339 -5.20 -21.28 -10.62
C GLY A 339 -4.87 -19.77 -10.54
N LEU A 340 -5.80 -18.96 -10.07
CA LEU A 340 -5.62 -17.53 -9.87
C LEU A 340 -5.20 -17.22 -8.42
N LEU A 341 -4.45 -16.15 -8.25
CA LEU A 341 -4.17 -15.58 -6.94
C LEU A 341 -5.27 -14.58 -6.55
N TYR A 342 -5.55 -14.48 -5.25
CA TYR A 342 -6.53 -13.53 -4.72
C TYR A 342 -5.96 -12.78 -3.52
N LEU A 343 -6.27 -11.49 -3.43
CA LEU A 343 -5.86 -10.62 -2.33
C LEU A 343 -7.02 -9.73 -1.90
N GLY A 344 -7.39 -9.76 -0.63
CA GLY A 344 -8.29 -8.77 -0.05
C GLY A 344 -7.50 -7.57 0.42
N MET A 345 -7.84 -6.35 -0.05
CA MET A 345 -7.11 -5.15 0.28
C MET A 345 -8.03 -4.05 0.77
N GLY A 346 -8.07 -3.82 2.08
CA GLY A 346 -8.78 -2.67 2.61
C GLY A 346 -8.13 -1.35 2.20
N VAL A 347 -8.88 -0.44 1.57
CA VAL A 347 -8.39 0.90 1.17
C VAL A 347 -9.11 1.98 1.97
N SER A 348 -8.39 2.85 2.68
CA SER A 348 -8.95 3.94 3.49
C SER A 348 -8.36 5.30 3.10
N GLY A 349 -9.20 6.34 3.10
CA GLY A 349 -8.79 7.72 2.81
C GLY A 349 -9.84 8.61 2.14
N GLY A 350 -10.99 8.04 1.78
CA GLY A 350 -12.02 8.78 1.05
C GLY A 350 -11.54 9.18 -0.35
N GLU A 351 -12.28 10.09 -0.96
CA GLU A 351 -12.01 10.57 -2.32
C GLU A 351 -10.60 11.18 -2.46
N GLU A 352 -10.29 12.15 -1.60
CA GLU A 352 -9.00 12.84 -1.63
C GLU A 352 -7.84 11.91 -1.26
N GLY A 353 -8.01 11.05 -0.25
CA GLY A 353 -7.00 10.09 0.14
C GLY A 353 -6.71 9.09 -0.98
N ALA A 354 -7.71 8.59 -1.70
CA ALA A 354 -7.46 7.72 -2.86
C ALA A 354 -6.59 8.39 -3.93
N ARG A 355 -6.77 9.70 -4.17
CA ARG A 355 -6.02 10.46 -5.17
C ARG A 355 -4.61 10.82 -4.73
N LYS A 356 -4.42 11.20 -3.47
CA LYS A 356 -3.14 11.75 -2.96
C LYS A 356 -2.27 10.71 -2.23
N GLY A 357 -2.88 9.65 -1.73
CA GLY A 357 -2.21 8.58 -1.02
C GLY A 357 -3.10 7.97 0.06
N PRO A 358 -3.68 6.78 -0.16
CA PRO A 358 -4.51 6.14 0.85
C PRO A 358 -3.67 5.32 1.84
N SER A 359 -4.32 4.85 2.89
CA SER A 359 -3.83 3.70 3.67
C SER A 359 -4.37 2.41 3.05
N MET A 360 -3.49 1.42 2.85
CA MET A 360 -3.84 0.15 2.19
C MET A 360 -3.45 -1.03 3.08
N MET A 361 -4.36 -2.00 3.18
CA MET A 361 -4.29 -3.13 4.11
C MET A 361 -4.44 -4.47 3.36
N PRO A 362 -3.47 -4.85 2.50
CA PRO A 362 -3.51 -6.11 1.75
C PRO A 362 -3.31 -7.34 2.66
N GLY A 363 -4.19 -8.32 2.54
CA GLY A 363 -4.07 -9.65 3.14
C GLY A 363 -4.60 -10.75 2.21
N GLY A 364 -4.11 -11.97 2.37
CA GLY A 364 -4.35 -13.09 1.46
C GLY A 364 -3.03 -13.69 0.97
N SER A 365 -2.87 -13.90 -0.34
CA SER A 365 -1.62 -14.45 -0.90
C SER A 365 -0.44 -13.47 -0.78
N ILE A 366 0.63 -13.89 -0.08
CA ILE A 366 1.90 -13.13 -0.05
C ILE A 366 2.55 -13.03 -1.43
N GLU A 367 2.33 -14.02 -2.31
CA GLU A 367 2.83 -13.98 -3.68
C GLU A 367 2.13 -12.88 -4.49
N ALA A 368 0.80 -12.78 -4.37
CA ALA A 368 0.01 -11.70 -4.98
C ALA A 368 0.49 -10.32 -4.51
N TYR A 369 0.73 -10.16 -3.21
CA TYR A 369 1.25 -8.90 -2.65
C TYR A 369 2.59 -8.51 -3.29
N LYS A 370 3.52 -9.46 -3.47
CA LYS A 370 4.83 -9.21 -4.08
C LYS A 370 4.76 -8.73 -5.53
N TYR A 371 3.70 -9.05 -6.28
CA TYR A 371 3.55 -8.57 -7.67
C TYR A 371 3.32 -7.05 -7.77
N ILE A 372 2.82 -6.45 -6.69
CA ILE A 372 2.39 -5.05 -6.66
C ILE A 372 2.96 -4.25 -5.48
N GLU A 373 3.87 -4.84 -4.70
CA GLU A 373 4.47 -4.20 -3.53
C GLU A 373 5.06 -2.83 -3.90
N ASP A 374 5.80 -2.74 -5.00
CA ASP A 374 6.39 -1.50 -5.51
C ASP A 374 5.34 -0.43 -5.87
N ILE A 375 4.21 -0.85 -6.44
CA ILE A 375 3.08 0.04 -6.75
C ILE A 375 2.46 0.54 -5.46
N LEU A 376 2.11 -0.35 -4.53
CA LEU A 376 1.45 0.02 -3.28
C LEU A 376 2.33 0.94 -2.42
N LEU A 377 3.63 0.66 -2.33
CA LEU A 377 4.58 1.48 -1.57
C LEU A 377 4.66 2.92 -2.09
N LYS A 378 4.57 3.14 -3.41
CA LYS A 378 4.58 4.49 -4.00
C LYS A 378 3.22 5.19 -3.96
N VAL A 379 2.14 4.43 -4.08
CA VAL A 379 0.76 4.94 -4.15
C VAL A 379 0.22 5.29 -2.77
N ALA A 380 0.64 4.60 -1.71
CA ALA A 380 0.20 4.86 -0.34
C ALA A 380 0.62 6.26 0.14
N ALA A 381 -0.10 6.78 1.13
CA ALA A 381 0.32 7.97 1.86
C ALA A 381 1.73 7.78 2.43
N GLN A 382 2.58 8.79 2.28
CA GLN A 382 3.92 8.80 2.84
C GLN A 382 3.92 9.61 4.13
N VAL A 383 4.38 9.01 5.23
CA VAL A 383 4.56 9.71 6.51
C VAL A 383 6.06 9.86 6.76
N PRO A 384 6.59 11.09 6.94
CA PRO A 384 8.04 11.36 6.93
C PRO A 384 8.90 10.48 7.85
N ASP A 385 8.37 10.06 8.98
CA ASP A 385 9.07 9.30 10.02
C ASP A 385 8.75 7.79 10.03
N SER A 386 7.79 7.35 9.22
CA SER A 386 7.23 6.00 9.28
C SER A 386 6.99 5.35 7.91
N GLY A 387 7.31 6.06 6.84
CA GLY A 387 7.28 5.56 5.48
C GLY A 387 5.86 5.40 4.92
N PRO A 388 5.66 4.50 3.95
CA PRO A 388 4.39 4.35 3.26
C PRO A 388 3.33 3.68 4.13
N CYS A 389 2.09 4.16 4.06
CA CYS A 389 0.93 3.66 4.79
C CYS A 389 0.36 2.36 4.19
N VAL A 390 1.22 1.39 3.97
CA VAL A 390 0.88 0.03 3.55
C VAL A 390 1.85 -0.97 4.18
N THR A 391 1.35 -2.16 4.45
CA THR A 391 2.13 -3.34 4.82
C THR A 391 1.33 -4.59 4.47
N TYR A 392 1.99 -5.72 4.26
CA TYR A 392 1.29 -7.00 4.19
C TYR A 392 0.72 -7.33 5.57
N ILE A 393 -0.59 -7.50 5.64
CA ILE A 393 -1.31 -7.67 6.90
C ILE A 393 -1.16 -9.10 7.43
N GLY A 394 -1.43 -10.08 6.57
CA GLY A 394 -1.47 -11.49 6.94
C GLY A 394 -2.20 -12.31 5.88
N GLU A 395 -2.42 -13.59 6.19
CA GLU A 395 -3.12 -14.51 5.28
C GLU A 395 -4.64 -14.28 5.27
N GLY A 396 -5.34 -14.94 4.35
CA GLY A 396 -6.81 -14.99 4.30
C GLY A 396 -7.49 -13.62 4.24
N GLY A 397 -8.60 -13.49 4.97
CA GLY A 397 -9.38 -12.26 5.05
C GLY A 397 -8.80 -11.16 5.95
N SER A 398 -7.55 -11.29 6.42
CA SER A 398 -6.96 -10.41 7.44
C SER A 398 -6.98 -8.92 7.06
N GLY A 399 -6.67 -8.59 5.81
CA GLY A 399 -6.70 -7.21 5.30
C GLY A 399 -8.07 -6.55 5.41
N ASN A 400 -9.12 -7.27 5.00
CA ASN A 400 -10.51 -6.80 5.13
C ASN A 400 -10.96 -6.75 6.60
N PHE A 401 -10.51 -7.68 7.44
CA PHE A 401 -10.81 -7.66 8.88
C PHE A 401 -10.22 -6.43 9.57
N VAL A 402 -8.94 -6.13 9.32
CA VAL A 402 -8.29 -4.92 9.85
C VAL A 402 -9.00 -3.65 9.36
N LYS A 403 -9.41 -3.61 8.09
CA LYS A 403 -10.18 -2.48 7.56
C LYS A 403 -11.57 -2.33 8.18
N MET A 404 -12.24 -3.44 8.45
CA MET A 404 -13.51 -3.46 9.15
C MET A 404 -13.36 -2.82 10.54
N VAL A 405 -12.36 -3.26 11.32
CA VAL A 405 -12.10 -2.69 12.66
C VAL A 405 -11.68 -1.22 12.59
N HIS A 406 -10.86 -0.82 11.60
CA HIS A 406 -10.57 0.60 11.34
C HIS A 406 -11.86 1.41 11.23
N ASN A 407 -12.87 0.95 10.47
CA ASN A 407 -14.14 1.66 10.36
C ASN A 407 -14.98 1.61 11.65
N GLY A 408 -14.84 0.57 12.47
CA GLY A 408 -15.42 0.56 13.82
C GLY A 408 -14.82 1.66 14.71
N ILE A 409 -13.48 1.80 14.70
CA ILE A 409 -12.78 2.88 15.42
C ILE A 409 -13.19 4.25 14.88
N GLU A 410 -13.30 4.40 13.54
CA GLU A 410 -13.80 5.62 12.89
C GLU A 410 -15.19 6.02 13.39
N TYR A 411 -16.11 5.05 13.54
CA TYR A 411 -17.44 5.33 14.07
C TYR A 411 -17.38 5.81 15.52
N GLY A 412 -16.52 5.20 16.34
CA GLY A 412 -16.24 5.63 17.70
C GLY A 412 -15.72 7.08 17.76
N ASP A 413 -14.69 7.40 16.97
CA ASP A 413 -14.09 8.74 16.94
C ASP A 413 -15.10 9.81 16.50
N MET A 414 -15.86 9.55 15.43
CA MET A 414 -16.91 10.48 14.97
C MET A 414 -17.98 10.72 16.05
N GLN A 415 -18.42 9.66 16.73
CA GLN A 415 -19.43 9.77 17.77
C GLN A 415 -18.91 10.54 18.98
N LEU A 416 -17.68 10.27 19.42
CA LEU A 416 -17.06 10.99 20.53
C LEU A 416 -16.88 12.50 20.22
N ILE A 417 -16.53 12.83 18.98
CA ILE A 417 -16.45 14.22 18.52
C ILE A 417 -17.84 14.87 18.51
N ALA A 418 -18.87 14.16 18.03
CA ALA A 418 -20.24 14.65 18.05
C ALA A 418 -20.77 14.90 19.47
N GLU A 419 -20.43 14.03 20.43
CA GLU A 419 -20.77 14.20 21.85
C GLU A 419 -20.04 15.40 22.47
N ALA A 420 -18.77 15.60 22.14
CA ALA A 420 -18.02 16.79 22.56
C ALA A 420 -18.68 18.08 22.02
N TYR A 421 -19.08 18.07 20.75
CA TYR A 421 -19.83 19.16 20.14
C TYR A 421 -21.14 19.45 20.88
N ASP A 422 -21.97 18.42 21.13
CA ASP A 422 -23.29 18.61 21.74
C ASP A 422 -23.17 19.12 23.18
N VAL A 423 -22.23 18.61 23.98
CA VAL A 423 -21.96 19.14 25.32
C VAL A 423 -21.55 20.62 25.26
N LEU A 424 -20.63 20.99 24.35
CA LEU A 424 -20.18 22.37 24.22
C LEU A 424 -21.28 23.32 23.74
N LYS A 425 -22.12 22.89 22.80
CA LYS A 425 -23.21 23.70 22.26
C LYS A 425 -24.38 23.79 23.22
N SER A 426 -24.86 22.65 23.72
CA SER A 426 -26.10 22.56 24.50
C SER A 426 -25.89 22.97 25.96
N VAL A 427 -24.79 22.55 26.59
CA VAL A 427 -24.45 22.94 27.97
C VAL A 427 -23.64 24.23 28.00
N GLY A 428 -22.57 24.28 27.19
CA GLY A 428 -21.65 25.43 27.16
C GLY A 428 -22.19 26.68 26.45
N LYS A 429 -23.28 26.54 25.69
CA LYS A 429 -23.88 27.61 24.86
C LYS A 429 -22.85 28.24 23.91
N LEU A 430 -21.96 27.42 23.34
CA LEU A 430 -21.00 27.89 22.35
C LEU A 430 -21.69 28.14 21.00
N THR A 431 -21.33 29.25 20.34
CA THR A 431 -21.73 29.49 18.94
C THR A 431 -20.89 28.64 17.97
N ASN A 432 -21.28 28.55 16.70
CA ASN A 432 -20.49 27.82 15.71
C ASN A 432 -19.12 28.48 15.45
N GLU A 433 -19.00 29.80 15.58
CA GLU A 433 -17.71 30.50 15.55
C GLU A 433 -16.80 30.10 16.72
N GLU A 434 -17.38 30.01 17.93
CA GLU A 434 -16.64 29.54 19.12
C GLU A 434 -16.23 28.08 18.95
N LEU A 435 -17.12 27.22 18.44
CA LEU A 435 -16.82 25.81 18.14
C LEU A 435 -15.74 25.66 17.08
N HIS A 436 -15.81 26.41 15.99
CA HIS A 436 -14.75 26.47 14.97
C HIS A 436 -13.39 26.79 15.60
N SER A 437 -13.35 27.82 16.46
CA SER A 437 -12.13 28.23 17.16
C SER A 437 -11.60 27.15 18.11
N VAL A 438 -12.49 26.51 18.87
CA VAL A 438 -12.14 25.44 19.81
C VAL A 438 -11.55 24.22 19.09
N PHE A 439 -12.22 23.72 18.05
CA PHE A 439 -11.76 22.55 17.31
C PHE A 439 -10.50 22.87 16.48
N SER A 440 -10.38 24.08 15.95
CA SER A 440 -9.14 24.55 15.31
C SER A 440 -7.95 24.55 16.28
N GLU A 441 -8.17 24.92 17.54
CA GLU A 441 -7.13 24.90 18.56
C GLU A 441 -6.80 23.47 19.01
N TRP A 442 -7.81 22.62 19.22
CA TRP A 442 -7.59 21.21 19.54
C TRP A 442 -6.78 20.49 18.44
N ASN A 443 -7.00 20.86 17.18
CA ASN A 443 -6.28 20.31 16.04
C ASN A 443 -4.80 20.74 15.97
N LYS A 444 -4.33 21.66 16.82
CA LYS A 444 -2.89 22.01 16.92
C LYS A 444 -2.15 21.21 17.99
N GLY A 445 -2.87 20.45 18.81
CA GLY A 445 -2.33 19.72 19.95
C GLY A 445 -2.45 18.20 19.82
N GLU A 446 -2.67 17.53 20.94
CA GLU A 446 -2.77 16.07 21.05
C GLU A 446 -3.94 15.44 20.28
N LEU A 447 -4.96 16.24 19.95
CA LEU A 447 -6.12 15.84 19.17
C LEU A 447 -5.94 16.08 17.66
N LEU A 448 -4.77 16.55 17.22
CA LEU A 448 -4.43 16.71 15.79
C LEU A 448 -4.77 15.43 15.01
N SER A 449 -5.82 15.52 14.19
CA SER A 449 -6.37 14.42 13.43
C SER A 449 -7.28 14.93 12.32
N PHE A 450 -7.42 14.14 11.25
CA PHE A 450 -8.27 14.52 10.13
C PHE A 450 -9.73 14.75 10.54
N LEU A 451 -10.28 13.92 11.44
CA LEU A 451 -11.66 14.09 11.88
C LEU A 451 -11.88 15.38 12.68
N VAL A 452 -10.90 15.83 13.47
CA VAL A 452 -10.97 17.10 14.20
C VAL A 452 -10.79 18.29 13.24
N GLU A 453 -9.88 18.17 12.27
CA GLU A 453 -9.66 19.14 11.19
C GLU A 453 -10.96 19.43 10.42
N ILE A 454 -11.57 18.39 9.82
CA ILE A 454 -12.80 18.59 9.04
C ILE A 454 -13.96 19.06 9.92
N THR A 455 -13.98 18.70 11.20
CA THR A 455 -15.01 19.18 12.14
C THR A 455 -14.87 20.69 12.38
N ALA A 456 -13.64 21.19 12.51
CA ALA A 456 -13.38 22.62 12.60
C ALA A 456 -13.86 23.35 11.33
N ASP A 457 -13.53 22.82 10.15
CA ASP A 457 -13.95 23.40 8.87
C ASP A 457 -15.48 23.43 8.76
N ILE A 458 -16.16 22.32 9.08
CA ILE A 458 -17.63 22.19 9.03
C ILE A 458 -18.33 23.30 9.83
N PHE A 459 -17.82 23.64 11.03
CA PHE A 459 -18.41 24.73 11.83
C PHE A 459 -18.23 26.12 11.22
N GLY A 460 -17.27 26.30 10.31
CA GLY A 460 -17.04 27.56 9.59
C GLY A 460 -17.89 27.73 8.34
N ILE A 461 -18.54 26.66 7.82
CA ILE A 461 -19.28 26.70 6.56
C ILE A 461 -20.66 27.35 6.74
N LYS A 462 -20.85 28.51 6.10
CA LYS A 462 -22.15 29.18 5.98
C LYS A 462 -23.07 28.43 5.02
N ASP A 463 -24.37 28.50 5.28
CA ASP A 463 -25.37 27.97 4.34
C ASP A 463 -25.41 28.86 3.09
N ASP A 464 -25.27 28.26 1.90
CA ASP A 464 -25.31 28.98 0.62
C ASP A 464 -26.75 29.29 0.18
N LYS A 465 -27.74 28.74 0.88
CA LYS A 465 -29.17 28.90 0.58
C LYS A 465 -29.94 29.76 1.58
N GLY A 466 -29.28 30.27 2.63
CA GLY A 466 -29.95 31.09 3.64
C GLY A 466 -29.06 31.51 4.81
N ASP A 467 -29.68 32.06 5.85
CA ASP A 467 -28.97 32.53 7.03
C ASP A 467 -28.53 31.39 7.96
N GLY A 468 -27.34 31.57 8.56
CA GLY A 468 -26.75 30.68 9.55
C GLY A 468 -25.63 29.83 8.98
N TYR A 469 -25.45 28.64 9.56
CA TYR A 469 -24.40 27.69 9.19
C TYR A 469 -25.01 26.43 8.61
N LEU A 470 -24.31 25.83 7.65
CA LEU A 470 -24.79 24.65 6.94
C LEU A 470 -25.04 23.48 7.91
N VAL A 471 -24.16 23.26 8.90
CA VAL A 471 -24.28 22.16 9.87
C VAL A 471 -25.61 22.20 10.65
N ASP A 472 -26.16 23.38 10.92
CA ASP A 472 -27.43 23.54 11.63
C ASP A 472 -28.65 23.21 10.74
N LYS A 473 -28.45 23.12 9.43
CA LYS A 473 -29.48 22.74 8.44
C LYS A 473 -29.40 21.27 8.05
N VAL A 474 -28.31 20.57 8.39
CA VAL A 474 -28.14 19.15 8.10
C VAL A 474 -29.12 18.35 8.94
N LEU A 475 -29.89 17.48 8.29
CA LEU A 475 -30.79 16.55 8.99
C LEU A 475 -29.97 15.61 9.89
N ASP A 476 -30.32 15.54 11.18
CA ASP A 476 -29.72 14.69 12.22
C ASP A 476 -30.13 13.21 12.07
N LYS A 477 -29.95 12.66 10.88
CA LYS A 477 -30.26 11.28 10.50
C LYS A 477 -29.08 10.68 9.76
N THR A 478 -28.34 9.81 10.44
CA THR A 478 -27.12 9.23 9.88
C THR A 478 -27.40 7.91 9.17
N GLY A 479 -26.80 7.72 7.99
CA GLY A 479 -26.75 6.43 7.31
C GLY A 479 -25.60 5.56 7.80
N MET A 480 -25.61 4.29 7.41
CA MET A 480 -24.48 3.37 7.61
C MET A 480 -24.33 2.39 6.45
N LYS A 481 -23.09 1.98 6.18
CA LYS A 481 -22.73 1.07 5.07
C LYS A 481 -22.38 -0.36 5.53
N GLY A 482 -22.61 -0.68 6.80
CA GLY A 482 -22.49 -2.05 7.35
C GLY A 482 -21.21 -2.37 8.12
N THR A 483 -20.06 -1.77 7.79
CA THR A 483 -18.75 -2.13 8.40
C THR A 483 -18.67 -1.89 9.92
N GLY A 484 -19.30 -0.82 10.42
CA GLY A 484 -19.41 -0.60 11.87
C GLY A 484 -20.21 -1.68 12.58
N LYS A 485 -21.33 -2.14 11.98
CA LYS A 485 -22.13 -3.27 12.49
C LYS A 485 -21.32 -4.55 12.54
N TRP A 486 -20.58 -4.85 11.47
CA TRP A 486 -19.72 -6.03 11.40
C TRP A 486 -18.64 -6.05 12.48
N THR A 487 -18.08 -4.88 12.82
CA THR A 487 -17.11 -4.78 13.92
C THR A 487 -17.74 -5.17 15.26
N VAL A 488 -18.94 -4.65 15.56
CA VAL A 488 -19.66 -4.97 16.80
C VAL A 488 -20.07 -6.45 16.84
N GLN A 489 -20.52 -7.00 15.71
CA GLN A 489 -20.83 -8.41 15.58
C GLN A 489 -19.60 -9.28 15.89
N GLN A 490 -18.44 -8.97 15.30
CA GLN A 490 -17.21 -9.72 15.56
C GLN A 490 -16.68 -9.54 16.98
N ALA A 491 -16.90 -8.37 17.59
CA ALA A 491 -16.60 -8.18 19.00
C ALA A 491 -17.41 -9.13 19.88
N ALA A 492 -18.72 -9.28 19.61
CA ALA A 492 -19.57 -10.23 20.32
C ALA A 492 -19.15 -11.69 20.07
N ASP A 493 -18.92 -12.08 18.81
CA ASP A 493 -18.52 -13.45 18.44
C ASP A 493 -17.21 -13.87 19.11
N LEU A 494 -16.26 -12.94 19.26
CA LEU A 494 -14.97 -13.15 19.91
C LEU A 494 -14.98 -12.95 21.43
N SER A 495 -16.13 -12.61 22.02
CA SER A 495 -16.22 -12.24 23.45
C SER A 495 -15.28 -11.08 23.84
N VAL A 496 -15.09 -10.11 22.94
CA VAL A 496 -14.29 -8.90 23.17
C VAL A 496 -15.23 -7.72 23.43
N ALA A 497 -15.10 -7.09 24.59
CA ALA A 497 -15.88 -5.90 24.92
C ALA A 497 -15.43 -4.69 24.08
N GLY A 498 -16.32 -4.16 23.23
CA GLY A 498 -16.14 -2.92 22.45
C GLY A 498 -17.26 -1.90 22.63
N PRO A 499 -17.57 -1.48 23.87
CA PRO A 499 -18.79 -0.71 24.15
C PRO A 499 -18.78 0.71 23.58
N THR A 500 -17.61 1.32 23.33
CA THR A 500 -17.53 2.66 22.69
C THR A 500 -17.97 2.57 21.23
N ILE A 501 -17.47 1.56 20.51
CA ILE A 501 -17.83 1.29 19.11
C ILE A 501 -19.31 0.87 19.03
N ALA A 502 -19.80 0.03 19.95
CA ALA A 502 -21.22 -0.34 20.01
C ALA A 502 -22.12 0.89 20.24
N SER A 503 -21.77 1.75 21.18
CA SER A 503 -22.52 2.99 21.45
C SER A 503 -22.60 3.91 20.24
N SER A 504 -21.53 3.98 19.44
CA SER A 504 -21.53 4.75 18.19
C SER A 504 -22.47 4.18 17.13
N LEU A 505 -22.74 2.87 17.15
CA LEU A 505 -23.71 2.23 16.27
C LEU A 505 -25.14 2.49 16.75
N ASP A 506 -25.39 2.36 18.05
CA ASP A 506 -26.69 2.64 18.66
C ASP A 506 -27.12 4.10 18.47
N ALA A 507 -26.18 5.05 18.64
CA ALA A 507 -26.43 6.46 18.36
C ALA A 507 -26.89 6.70 16.92
N ARG A 508 -26.31 5.97 15.95
CA ARG A 508 -26.75 6.04 14.54
C ARG A 508 -28.15 5.46 14.35
N PHE A 509 -28.45 4.31 14.95
CA PHE A 509 -29.79 3.72 14.92
C PHE A 509 -30.84 4.69 15.47
N LEU A 510 -30.59 5.28 16.65
CA LEU A 510 -31.48 6.25 17.28
C LEU A 510 -31.64 7.52 16.42
N SER A 511 -30.55 8.01 15.81
CA SER A 511 -30.64 9.14 14.86
C SER A 511 -31.56 8.82 13.67
N GLY A 512 -31.58 7.55 13.23
CA GLY A 512 -32.43 7.01 12.18
C GLY A 512 -33.93 7.18 12.44
N LEU A 513 -34.34 7.08 13.72
CA LEU A 513 -35.73 7.17 14.19
C LEU A 513 -36.20 8.63 14.36
N LYS A 514 -35.90 9.50 13.40
CA LYS A 514 -36.11 10.95 13.53
C LYS A 514 -37.57 11.31 13.82
N GLU A 515 -38.50 10.72 13.10
CA GLU A 515 -39.93 10.98 13.21
C GLU A 515 -40.45 10.58 14.60
N GLU A 516 -40.05 9.40 15.10
CA GLU A 516 -40.37 8.93 16.45
C GLU A 516 -39.77 9.82 17.54
N ARG A 517 -38.51 10.27 17.39
CA ARG A 517 -37.86 11.18 18.34
C ARG A 517 -38.58 12.53 18.42
N VAL A 518 -39.02 13.08 17.29
CA VAL A 518 -39.77 14.34 17.26
C VAL A 518 -41.10 14.20 17.98
N GLU A 519 -41.81 13.09 17.78
CA GLU A 519 -43.07 12.84 18.48
C GLU A 519 -42.86 12.61 19.98
N ALA A 520 -41.85 11.80 20.35
CA ALA A 520 -41.47 11.60 21.75
C ALA A 520 -41.17 12.95 22.44
N ALA A 521 -40.42 13.85 21.79
CA ALA A 521 -40.13 15.17 22.35
C ALA A 521 -41.41 15.99 22.62
N ARG A 522 -42.44 15.90 21.77
CA ARG A 522 -43.74 16.54 22.02
C ARG A 522 -44.47 15.92 23.20
N VAL A 523 -44.50 14.60 23.27
CA VAL A 523 -45.15 13.86 24.37
C VAL A 523 -44.53 14.26 25.71
N PHE A 524 -43.20 14.17 25.86
CA PHE A 524 -42.53 14.52 27.11
C PHE A 524 -42.68 16.00 27.47
N LYS A 525 -42.56 16.90 26.49
CA LYS A 525 -42.79 18.34 26.70
C LYS A 525 -44.23 18.62 27.18
N SER A 526 -45.23 17.95 26.60
CA SER A 526 -46.63 18.08 27.02
C SER A 526 -46.89 17.53 28.42
N GLY A 527 -46.11 16.54 28.85
CA GLY A 527 -46.12 15.96 30.20
C GLY A 527 -45.35 16.79 31.25
N GLY A 528 -44.87 17.98 30.90
CA GLY A 528 -44.11 18.86 31.80
C GLY A 528 -42.62 18.54 31.90
N PHE A 529 -42.12 17.58 31.11
CA PHE A 529 -40.69 17.27 31.03
C PHE A 529 -40.05 18.05 29.87
N GLY A 530 -39.55 19.25 30.18
CA GLY A 530 -38.83 20.11 29.25
C GLY A 530 -37.31 19.94 29.33
N ASP A 531 -36.58 20.78 28.59
CA ASP A 531 -35.11 20.78 28.64
C ASP A 531 -34.63 21.09 30.07
N ILE A 532 -33.76 20.22 30.60
CA ILE A 532 -33.16 20.42 31.94
C ILE A 532 -32.22 21.64 31.95
N LEU A 533 -31.79 22.07 30.76
CA LEU A 533 -30.70 23.01 30.49
C LEU A 533 -30.97 24.50 30.74
N SER A 534 -32.08 24.92 31.33
CA SER A 534 -32.34 26.35 31.49
C SER A 534 -31.55 26.97 32.67
N ASP A 535 -30.59 27.83 32.32
CA ASP A 535 -29.85 28.80 33.14
C ASP A 535 -28.72 28.29 34.05
N GLN A 536 -28.21 27.07 33.85
CA GLN A 536 -27.01 26.64 34.57
C GLN A 536 -25.78 27.44 34.08
N ALA A 537 -25.24 28.30 34.94
CA ALA A 537 -24.01 29.01 34.67
C ALA A 537 -22.82 28.02 34.65
N VAL A 538 -22.10 27.96 33.53
CA VAL A 538 -20.91 27.12 33.36
C VAL A 538 -19.72 27.99 32.96
N ASP A 539 -18.58 27.76 33.61
CA ASP A 539 -17.30 28.31 33.14
C ASP A 539 -16.95 27.66 31.80
N LYS A 540 -17.19 28.41 30.70
CA LYS A 540 -16.93 27.96 29.33
C LYS A 540 -15.49 27.47 29.15
N LYS A 541 -14.50 28.20 29.69
CA LYS A 541 -13.08 27.86 29.51
C LYS A 541 -12.77 26.53 30.18
N LYS A 542 -13.25 26.36 31.41
CA LYS A 542 -13.10 25.10 32.13
C LYS A 542 -13.82 23.95 31.44
N LEU A 543 -15.04 24.16 30.94
CA LEU A 543 -15.80 23.14 30.22
C LEU A 543 -15.08 22.69 28.94
N ILE A 544 -14.57 23.64 28.15
CA ILE A 544 -13.81 23.34 26.92
C ILE A 544 -12.61 22.44 27.24
N ASP A 545 -11.85 22.76 28.28
CA ASP A 545 -10.71 21.94 28.67
C ASP A 545 -11.14 20.56 29.21
N ASP A 546 -12.18 20.51 30.03
CA ASP A 546 -12.68 19.25 30.58
C ASP A 546 -13.20 18.31 29.47
N VAL A 547 -13.95 18.85 28.49
CA VAL A 547 -14.46 18.09 27.32
C VAL A 547 -13.30 17.62 26.44
N ARG A 548 -12.28 18.45 26.21
CA ARG A 548 -11.07 18.06 25.48
C ARG A 548 -10.40 16.85 26.12
N GLN A 549 -10.24 16.87 27.45
CA GLN A 549 -9.65 15.76 28.21
C GLN A 549 -10.52 14.50 28.18
N ALA A 550 -11.84 14.65 28.31
CA ALA A 550 -12.81 13.56 28.23
C ALA A 550 -12.81 12.87 26.86
N LEU A 551 -12.78 13.67 25.78
CA LEU A 551 -12.66 13.20 24.40
C LEU A 551 -11.38 12.39 24.21
N TYR A 552 -10.24 12.91 24.67
CA TYR A 552 -8.96 12.22 24.56
C TYR A 552 -8.95 10.87 25.31
N ALA A 553 -9.41 10.85 26.56
CA ALA A 553 -9.49 9.63 27.36
C ALA A 553 -10.43 8.57 26.76
N SER A 554 -11.58 9.01 26.24
CA SER A 554 -12.55 8.13 25.57
C SER A 554 -11.97 7.56 24.26
N LYS A 555 -11.21 8.37 23.52
CA LYS A 555 -10.50 7.93 22.31
C LYS A 555 -9.50 6.82 22.62
N ILE A 556 -8.71 6.92 23.70
CA ILE A 556 -7.81 5.84 24.12
C ILE A 556 -8.59 4.52 24.34
N CYS A 557 -9.75 4.57 24.99
CA CYS A 557 -10.58 3.39 25.21
C CYS A 557 -11.09 2.78 23.90
N SER A 558 -11.55 3.60 22.95
CA SER A 558 -12.02 3.14 21.63
C SER A 558 -10.93 2.38 20.87
N TYR A 559 -9.70 2.91 20.85
CA TYR A 559 -8.58 2.24 20.19
C TYR A 559 -8.14 0.99 20.95
N ALA A 560 -8.11 1.02 22.29
CA ALA A 560 -7.82 -0.16 23.10
C ALA A 560 -8.77 -1.33 22.76
N GLN A 561 -10.07 -1.03 22.63
CA GLN A 561 -11.10 -2.01 22.26
C GLN A 561 -10.87 -2.56 20.85
N GLY A 562 -10.64 -1.70 19.86
CA GLY A 562 -10.38 -2.12 18.48
C GLY A 562 -9.10 -2.95 18.32
N MET A 563 -8.01 -2.55 18.98
CA MET A 563 -6.75 -3.29 18.94
C MET A 563 -6.86 -4.67 19.60
N ASN A 564 -7.60 -4.77 20.72
CA ASN A 564 -7.88 -6.06 21.35
C ASN A 564 -8.74 -6.97 20.46
N LEU A 565 -9.69 -6.42 19.71
CA LEU A 565 -10.49 -7.17 18.75
C LEU A 565 -9.62 -7.76 17.63
N ILE A 566 -8.70 -6.95 17.08
CA ILE A 566 -7.75 -7.43 16.08
C ILE A 566 -6.84 -8.52 16.66
N ARG A 567 -6.34 -8.34 17.89
CA ARG A 567 -5.52 -9.36 18.55
C ARG A 567 -6.28 -10.67 18.73
N ALA A 568 -7.53 -10.60 19.22
CA ALA A 568 -8.35 -11.79 19.45
C ALA A 568 -8.58 -12.56 18.14
N LYS A 569 -8.93 -11.86 17.05
CA LYS A 569 -9.08 -12.52 15.74
C LYS A 569 -7.76 -13.07 15.22
N SER A 570 -6.65 -12.33 15.40
CA SER A 570 -5.32 -12.80 15.02
C SER A 570 -4.94 -14.10 15.73
N VAL A 571 -5.29 -14.26 17.00
CA VAL A 571 -5.06 -15.50 17.76
C VAL A 571 -5.99 -16.62 17.26
N GLU A 572 -7.28 -16.35 17.08
CA GLU A 572 -8.26 -17.33 16.54
C GLU A 572 -7.82 -17.90 15.19
N LYS A 573 -7.34 -17.03 14.29
CA LYS A 573 -7.00 -17.39 12.91
C LYS A 573 -5.54 -17.75 12.70
N GLY A 574 -4.67 -17.54 13.70
CA GLY A 574 -3.22 -17.74 13.56
C GLY A 574 -2.54 -16.77 12.59
N TRP A 575 -3.08 -15.56 12.40
CA TRP A 575 -2.55 -14.60 11.41
C TRP A 575 -1.27 -13.87 11.84
N ASP A 576 -0.87 -13.97 13.12
CA ASP A 576 0.32 -13.30 13.68
C ASP A 576 0.41 -11.78 13.35
N LEU A 577 -0.73 -11.07 13.44
CA LEU A 577 -0.85 -9.67 13.08
C LEU A 577 0.02 -8.77 13.97
N LYS A 578 0.79 -7.88 13.35
CA LYS A 578 1.66 -6.93 14.04
C LYS A 578 0.95 -5.62 14.34
N LEU A 579 0.37 -5.51 15.53
CA LEU A 579 -0.43 -4.35 15.98
C LEU A 579 0.30 -3.00 15.84
N GLY A 580 1.61 -2.95 16.11
CA GLY A 580 2.43 -1.75 15.89
C GLY A 580 2.48 -1.32 14.42
N GLU A 581 2.57 -2.27 13.49
CA GLU A 581 2.53 -1.99 12.05
C GLU A 581 1.15 -1.51 11.59
N LEU A 582 0.07 -2.03 12.19
CA LEU A 582 -1.29 -1.53 11.91
C LEU A 582 -1.44 -0.07 12.34
N ALA A 583 -0.95 0.27 13.53
CA ALA A 583 -0.91 1.66 13.99
C ALA A 583 -0.06 2.54 13.05
N ARG A 584 1.08 2.03 12.57
CA ARG A 584 1.96 2.74 11.62
C ARG A 584 1.23 3.09 10.33
N ILE A 585 0.57 2.12 9.68
CA ILE A 585 -0.11 2.36 8.39
C ILE A 585 -1.37 3.20 8.52
N TRP A 586 -1.90 3.39 9.74
CA TRP A 586 -3.01 4.31 9.99
C TRP A 586 -2.54 5.75 10.26
N LYS A 587 -1.24 6.01 10.50
CA LYS A 587 -0.72 7.37 10.78
C LYS A 587 -1.02 8.37 9.65
N GLY A 588 -1.17 7.90 8.41
CA GLY A 588 -1.47 8.71 7.25
C GLY A 588 -2.46 8.03 6.30
N GLY A 589 -2.99 8.80 5.35
CA GLY A 589 -3.87 8.32 4.28
C GLY A 589 -5.28 7.91 4.70
N CYS A 590 -5.47 7.28 5.85
CA CYS A 590 -6.76 6.80 6.33
C CYS A 590 -7.62 7.92 6.96
N ILE A 591 -8.89 7.61 7.29
CA ILE A 591 -9.81 8.57 7.92
C ILE A 591 -9.43 8.83 9.39
N ILE A 592 -9.01 7.80 10.12
CA ILE A 592 -8.65 7.90 11.55
C ILE A 592 -7.22 8.45 11.78
N ARG A 593 -6.55 8.95 10.73
CA ARG A 593 -5.18 9.45 10.80
C ARG A 593 -5.04 10.57 11.83
N ALA A 594 -4.06 10.43 12.72
CA ALA A 594 -3.86 11.32 13.85
C ALA A 594 -2.44 11.20 14.40
N VAL A 595 -1.93 12.27 15.04
CA VAL A 595 -0.67 12.21 15.81
C VAL A 595 -0.73 11.16 16.92
N PHE A 596 -1.95 10.88 17.40
CA PHE A 596 -2.27 9.83 18.37
C PHE A 596 -1.73 8.44 18.00
N LEU A 597 -1.73 8.08 16.71
CA LEU A 597 -1.33 6.76 16.24
C LEU A 597 0.17 6.48 16.37
N ASP A 598 0.99 7.53 16.37
CA ASP A 598 2.42 7.40 16.65
C ASP A 598 2.68 6.89 18.08
N ARG A 599 1.86 7.33 19.04
CA ARG A 599 1.92 6.87 20.43
C ARG A 599 1.49 5.40 20.55
N ILE A 600 0.46 4.99 19.81
CA ILE A 600 0.04 3.57 19.78
C ILE A 600 1.16 2.70 19.21
N LYS A 601 1.77 3.13 18.09
CA LYS A 601 2.92 2.43 17.52
C LYS A 601 4.04 2.28 18.57
N LYS A 602 4.42 3.38 19.24
CA LYS A 602 5.44 3.36 20.30
C LYS A 602 5.10 2.43 21.46
N ALA A 603 3.83 2.33 21.85
CA ALA A 603 3.39 1.40 22.89
C ALA A 603 3.63 -0.06 22.49
N TYR A 604 3.31 -0.43 21.25
CA TYR A 604 3.57 -1.77 20.73
C TYR A 604 5.05 -2.02 20.37
N ASP A 605 5.82 -0.98 20.05
CA ASP A 605 7.29 -1.08 19.90
C ASP A 605 7.94 -1.37 21.26
N ARG A 606 7.43 -0.79 22.35
CA ARG A 606 7.88 -1.08 23.73
C ARG A 606 7.51 -2.48 24.17
N ASN A 607 6.29 -2.92 23.86
CA ASN A 607 5.79 -4.25 24.21
C ASN A 607 4.83 -4.77 23.14
N SER A 608 5.31 -5.69 22.31
CA SER A 608 4.49 -6.32 21.26
C SER A 608 3.34 -7.16 21.84
N ASP A 609 3.51 -7.67 23.07
CA ASP A 609 2.57 -8.55 23.75
C ASP A 609 1.66 -7.79 24.72
N LEU A 610 1.55 -6.47 24.54
CA LEU A 610 0.74 -5.60 25.39
C LEU A 610 -0.71 -6.11 25.45
N ALA A 611 -1.15 -6.48 26.66
CA ALA A 611 -2.47 -7.03 26.91
C ALA A 611 -3.60 -6.04 26.62
N ASN A 612 -3.36 -4.75 26.78
CA ASN A 612 -4.31 -3.69 26.46
C ASN A 612 -3.57 -2.35 26.37
N LEU A 613 -3.98 -1.47 25.45
CA LEU A 613 -3.41 -0.13 25.34
C LEU A 613 -3.50 0.67 26.65
N LEU A 614 -4.53 0.43 27.47
CA LEU A 614 -4.74 1.11 28.77
C LEU A 614 -3.66 0.79 29.82
N VAL A 615 -2.90 -0.30 29.67
CA VAL A 615 -1.84 -0.68 30.62
C VAL A 615 -0.43 -0.34 30.10
N ASP A 616 -0.32 0.30 28.93
CA ASP A 616 0.92 0.95 28.55
C ASP A 616 1.22 2.13 29.51
N PRO A 617 2.46 2.30 30.00
CA PRO A 617 2.77 3.32 31.01
C PRO A 617 2.44 4.76 30.59
N GLU A 618 2.58 5.11 29.32
CA GLU A 618 2.28 6.47 28.84
C GLU A 618 0.77 6.70 28.75
N PHE A 619 0.02 5.74 28.21
CA PHE A 619 -1.44 5.84 28.14
C PHE A 619 -2.10 5.75 29.52
N ALA A 620 -1.58 4.91 30.43
CA ALA A 620 -2.05 4.84 31.80
C ALA A 620 -1.92 6.20 32.50
N LYS A 621 -0.79 6.88 32.31
CA LYS A 621 -0.58 8.24 32.84
C LYS A 621 -1.60 9.24 32.28
N GLU A 622 -1.84 9.24 30.96
CA GLU A 622 -2.86 10.12 30.35
C GLU A 622 -4.24 9.91 30.97
N ILE A 623 -4.65 8.67 31.19
CA ILE A 623 -5.94 8.37 31.79
C ILE A 623 -5.99 8.84 33.25
N ILE A 624 -4.93 8.61 34.04
CA ILE A 624 -4.84 9.08 35.43
C ILE A 624 -4.99 10.61 35.51
N ASP A 625 -4.30 11.33 34.64
CA ASP A 625 -4.30 12.80 34.64
C ASP A 625 -5.67 13.37 34.22
N ARG A 626 -6.44 12.64 33.39
CA ARG A 626 -7.66 13.14 32.76
C ARG A 626 -8.96 12.62 33.35
N GLN A 627 -8.93 11.51 34.10
CA GLN A 627 -10.16 10.85 34.57
C GLN A 627 -11.07 11.78 35.39
N SER A 628 -10.50 12.74 36.13
CA SER A 628 -11.29 13.71 36.89
C SER A 628 -12.10 14.63 35.99
N ALA A 629 -11.50 15.15 34.91
CA ALA A 629 -12.20 15.95 33.91
C ALA A 629 -13.25 15.14 33.17
N TRP A 630 -12.89 13.92 32.78
CA TRP A 630 -13.78 13.00 32.11
C TRP A 630 -15.05 12.69 32.92
N ARG A 631 -14.91 12.40 34.22
CA ARG A 631 -16.05 12.20 35.13
C ARG A 631 -16.92 13.44 35.25
N ARG A 632 -16.33 14.63 35.36
CA ARG A 632 -17.08 15.89 35.41
C ARG A 632 -17.95 16.08 34.16
N VAL A 633 -17.40 15.82 32.98
CA VAL A 633 -18.14 15.92 31.71
C VAL A 633 -19.29 14.93 31.65
N VAL A 634 -19.05 13.66 31.96
CA VAL A 634 -20.09 12.63 31.95
C VAL A 634 -21.20 12.95 32.96
N CYS A 635 -20.85 13.32 34.20
CA CYS A 635 -21.84 13.70 35.20
C CYS A 635 -22.61 14.97 34.81
N LEU A 636 -21.93 15.97 34.25
CA LEU A 636 -22.57 17.19 33.76
C LEU A 636 -23.56 16.87 32.64
N ALA A 637 -23.15 16.10 31.64
CA ALA A 637 -24.01 15.72 30.53
C ALA A 637 -25.27 14.98 31.03
N ILE A 638 -25.12 13.99 31.92
CA ILE A 638 -26.23 13.26 32.53
C ILE A 638 -27.17 14.21 33.29
N ASN A 639 -26.63 15.07 34.16
CA ASN A 639 -27.42 16.02 34.93
C ASN A 639 -28.10 17.08 34.06
N SER A 640 -27.57 17.33 32.87
CA SER A 640 -28.11 18.25 31.87
C SER A 640 -29.06 17.58 30.86
N GLY A 641 -29.29 16.27 30.96
CA GLY A 641 -30.12 15.54 29.97
C GLY A 641 -29.48 15.41 28.58
N ILE A 642 -28.16 15.61 28.48
CA ILE A 642 -27.40 15.44 27.23
C ILE A 642 -26.83 14.02 27.18
N SER A 643 -27.16 13.31 26.10
CA SER A 643 -26.74 11.92 25.91
C SER A 643 -25.31 11.86 25.41
N THR A 644 -24.43 11.19 26.18
CA THR A 644 -23.01 10.97 25.82
C THR A 644 -22.66 9.47 25.89
N PRO A 645 -23.32 8.61 25.10
CA PRO A 645 -23.19 7.16 25.24
C PRO A 645 -21.77 6.66 24.96
N GLY A 646 -21.05 7.26 23.98
CA GLY A 646 -19.66 6.94 23.69
C GLY A 646 -18.72 7.29 24.85
N MET A 647 -18.79 8.51 25.39
CA MET A 647 -17.96 8.93 26.53
C MET A 647 -18.30 8.15 27.81
N SER A 648 -19.60 7.94 28.07
CA SER A 648 -20.08 7.23 29.26
C SER A 648 -19.68 5.75 29.23
N SER A 649 -19.86 5.08 28.09
CA SER A 649 -19.48 3.66 27.93
C SER A 649 -17.96 3.46 27.94
N SER A 650 -17.21 4.41 27.40
CA SER A 650 -15.75 4.43 27.50
C SER A 650 -15.29 4.53 28.98
N LEU A 651 -15.95 5.37 29.79
CA LEU A 651 -15.65 5.51 31.22
C LEU A 651 -15.99 4.24 31.98
N ALA A 652 -17.15 3.65 31.70
CA ALA A 652 -17.56 2.37 32.27
C ALA A 652 -16.61 1.23 31.90
N TYR A 653 -16.12 1.21 30.65
CA TYR A 653 -15.10 0.25 30.20
C TYR A 653 -13.81 0.39 31.00
N PHE A 654 -13.27 1.61 31.14
CA PHE A 654 -12.07 1.86 31.94
C PHE A 654 -12.25 1.46 33.41
N ASP A 655 -13.36 1.88 34.03
CA ASP A 655 -13.66 1.56 35.43
C ASP A 655 -13.87 0.07 35.68
N SER A 656 -14.40 -0.66 34.69
CA SER A 656 -14.53 -2.11 34.76
C SER A 656 -13.18 -2.80 34.59
N TYR A 657 -12.39 -2.37 33.59
CA TYR A 657 -11.13 -3.01 33.23
C TYR A 657 -10.05 -2.89 34.31
N ARG A 658 -10.00 -1.75 35.02
CA ARG A 658 -8.97 -1.50 36.06
C ARG A 658 -9.26 -2.14 37.42
N ARG A 659 -10.43 -2.73 37.62
CA ARG A 659 -10.86 -3.26 38.92
C ARG A 659 -10.55 -4.74 39.02
N GLU A 660 -9.86 -5.14 40.08
CA GLU A 660 -9.59 -6.54 40.40
C GLU A 660 -10.89 -7.35 40.64
N ARG A 661 -11.89 -6.74 41.29
CA ARG A 661 -13.17 -7.38 41.60
C ARG A 661 -14.35 -6.62 40.98
N LEU A 662 -15.09 -7.33 40.13
CA LEU A 662 -16.35 -6.90 39.52
C LEU A 662 -17.55 -7.59 40.20
N PRO A 663 -18.77 -7.03 40.08
CA PRO A 663 -19.98 -7.64 40.66
C PRO A 663 -20.44 -8.94 39.96
N ALA A 664 -19.61 -9.50 39.07
CA ALA A 664 -19.89 -10.76 38.37
C ALA A 664 -19.99 -11.97 39.31
N ASN A 665 -19.45 -11.88 40.53
CA ASN A 665 -19.65 -12.88 41.57
C ASN A 665 -21.14 -13.08 41.92
N LEU A 666 -21.94 -12.00 41.97
CA LEU A 666 -23.38 -12.10 42.20
C LEU A 666 -24.09 -12.70 40.97
N VAL A 667 -23.68 -12.33 39.76
CA VAL A 667 -24.22 -12.92 38.52
C VAL A 667 -23.96 -14.42 38.47
N GLN A 668 -22.75 -14.86 38.84
CA GLN A 668 -22.41 -16.28 38.96
C GLN A 668 -23.27 -16.98 40.02
N ALA A 669 -23.45 -16.38 41.19
CA ALA A 669 -24.32 -16.93 42.23
C ALA A 669 -25.78 -17.05 41.76
N GLN A 670 -26.31 -16.05 41.05
CA GLN A 670 -27.66 -16.10 40.47
C GLN A 670 -27.78 -17.24 39.45
N ARG A 671 -26.82 -17.38 38.54
CA ARG A 671 -26.78 -18.46 37.53
C ARG A 671 -26.75 -19.85 38.18
N ASP A 672 -25.96 -20.02 39.22
CA ASP A 672 -25.94 -21.28 39.96
C ASP A 672 -27.25 -21.52 40.73
N TYR A 673 -27.83 -20.46 41.31
CA TYR A 673 -29.10 -20.52 42.04
C TYR A 673 -30.24 -21.05 41.18
N PHE A 674 -30.53 -20.43 40.04
CA PHE A 674 -31.70 -20.81 39.24
C PHE A 674 -31.42 -21.97 38.26
N GLY A 675 -30.16 -22.20 37.90
CA GLY A 675 -29.80 -23.06 36.77
C GLY A 675 -28.72 -24.10 37.04
N ALA A 676 -28.21 -24.20 38.28
CA ALA A 676 -27.11 -25.10 38.64
C ALA A 676 -25.90 -25.00 37.69
N HIS A 677 -25.63 -23.78 37.20
CA HIS A 677 -24.56 -23.51 36.24
C HIS A 677 -23.14 -23.60 36.84
N THR A 678 -23.03 -23.90 38.13
CA THR A 678 -21.78 -23.91 38.90
C THR A 678 -21.08 -22.55 38.96
N TYR A 679 -20.11 -22.42 39.84
CA TYR A 679 -19.23 -21.26 39.96
C TYR A 679 -17.85 -21.67 40.48
N GLU A 680 -16.85 -20.84 40.24
CA GLU A 680 -15.50 -20.99 40.80
C GLU A 680 -15.35 -20.14 42.07
N ARG A 681 -14.37 -20.47 42.90
CA ARG A 681 -14.09 -19.77 44.15
C ARG A 681 -12.71 -19.11 44.13
N VAL A 682 -12.58 -18.02 44.89
CA VAL A 682 -11.31 -17.26 44.99
C VAL A 682 -10.33 -17.86 45.99
N ASP A 683 -10.80 -18.76 46.85
CA ASP A 683 -10.06 -19.38 47.95
C ASP A 683 -9.74 -20.86 47.70
N MET A 684 -10.27 -21.45 46.61
CA MET A 684 -10.04 -22.85 46.27
C MET A 684 -10.29 -23.11 44.78
N GLU A 685 -9.44 -23.93 44.19
CA GLU A 685 -9.60 -24.38 42.80
C GLU A 685 -10.77 -25.37 42.67
N GLY A 686 -11.49 -25.31 41.55
CA GLY A 686 -12.56 -26.24 41.22
C GLY A 686 -13.87 -25.54 40.82
N SER A 687 -14.84 -26.37 40.42
CA SER A 687 -16.20 -25.97 40.09
C SER A 687 -17.14 -26.41 41.20
N PHE A 688 -17.94 -25.47 41.70
CA PHE A 688 -18.80 -25.64 42.87
C PHE A 688 -20.26 -25.39 42.50
N HIS A 689 -21.15 -26.17 43.09
CA HIS A 689 -22.59 -25.95 43.06
C HIS A 689 -23.10 -25.83 44.49
N THR A 690 -24.01 -24.90 44.75
CA THR A 690 -24.67 -24.75 46.06
C THR A 690 -26.16 -25.05 45.93
N GLU A 691 -26.72 -25.82 46.87
CA GLU A 691 -28.18 -26.03 46.96
C GLU A 691 -28.87 -24.79 47.57
N TRP A 692 -28.85 -23.67 46.87
CA TRP A 692 -29.22 -22.36 47.41
C TRP A 692 -30.63 -22.31 48.00
N PHE A 693 -31.61 -22.88 47.30
CA PHE A 693 -33.01 -22.89 47.75
C PHE A 693 -33.19 -23.60 49.09
N LYS A 694 -32.48 -24.71 49.28
CA LYS A 694 -32.54 -25.51 50.51
C LYS A 694 -31.95 -24.74 51.69
N ILE A 695 -30.80 -24.11 51.49
CA ILE A 695 -30.13 -23.31 52.52
C ILE A 695 -30.97 -22.08 52.87
N ALA A 696 -31.46 -21.33 51.88
CA ALA A 696 -32.27 -20.13 52.10
C ALA A 696 -33.54 -20.45 52.91
N LYS A 697 -34.23 -21.55 52.58
CA LYS A 697 -35.43 -21.99 53.29
C LYS A 697 -35.15 -22.41 54.74
N GLN A 698 -33.98 -23.00 55.00
CA GLN A 698 -33.55 -23.34 56.36
C GLN A 698 -33.21 -22.11 57.20
N LEU A 699 -32.77 -21.01 56.58
CA LEU A 699 -32.47 -19.76 57.29
C LEU A 699 -33.72 -18.94 57.63
N THR A 700 -34.82 -19.15 56.92
CA THR A 700 -36.09 -18.44 57.14
C THR A 700 -37.03 -19.14 58.14
N ASN A 701 -36.75 -20.40 58.48
CA ASN A 701 -37.45 -21.15 59.53
C ASN A 701 -36.65 -21.07 60.83
#